data_AF-A0A416TLW2-F1
#
_entry.id   AF-A0A416TLW2-F1
#
_cell.length_a   1.000
_cell.length_b   1.000
_cell.length_c   1.000
_cell.angle_alpha   90.00
_cell.angle_beta   90.00
_cell.angle_gamma   90.00
#
_symmetry.space_group_name_H-M   'P 1'
#
loop_
_entity.id
_entity.type
_entity.pdbx_description
1 polymer ?
#
loop_
_entity_poly.entity_id
_entity_poly.type
_entity_poly.pdbx_seq_one_letter_code
_entity_poly.pdbx_strand_id
1 'polypeptide(L)'
;MIHSIKNICNLLAGFLLFVSCTDETLIGPKKIVVEEGLPVTAKLAFGTADPVKIETRASDISENDQVRSLAVLIFKRDGGSMVKVDNTFFFDADTLTMGAVTLKTTTGDRYVYAVANYKSSVFGDLTYQLENVNTLEGLNELCIELEENNTSVLDGQFLMSGYFIGNTESTGKGACCITENGVVDRSGNSGFIDLKRIMSSVKFKVYSDTPGATFIVDSWQVKNIPQRSFVLEQNGECSGMSYDNTNKSSVFVKEDGKKTFSFLMMESRKKTTGVTTRDEREKMSGSSENFVNAPENSAYVILKGTFSGTTNENVNGAPGSSEVTAYVTYYIHLGDWRALNSGTPDYNNYSILRNNKYVYTVNVRGVDDLIVEVQTDTENWSGDGDMLVSTDNARIFDAHYETTIISFTKKMIGDLREKYSSDGTAAGCTLEQFKEKFLIHAATPKNDFVPSASDIGWVSYRRNTEGDASKDFMDYKSPKTIGEPLKADGFKEDLYHAYDELADDGTVYYTCFIDEYFYGDANGNYDGSVKLSNFINQQPRILQICTKYVKNDEISSNSSISMAAYTFSQRSICTVYDMDRLENNVNGWGTEWKQEGEYMGYPQFKVMQDPNSLLNGRTNIWNRLKLQSYPGLFGKGYDWNQYVDYKTNTLQRSDTYKVYGFEYACFSRNRDLNGNGKIDANEFRWYLPAINQYMAFYLGADVLPEEVRLASADKFNAEEMYASSTLGKKQDYSCDFKIFWACEGSSIGFFAGGYTGSYPKKPYRCVRNLRSVQGDVDDIVVPKGMLSGTDYEKNTYEYLYFDNLNSASKRKGVSNELSYGHTNFDEENRVSDGIQVGTVNQPNGLTALNATLTNPCASLGPGWRLPNQRELTIIVSHRRDNGMEGTYLLCSTQSKYPPAGYPSDNQSDRIYFGYRSGNNGDYAMTMWFPYNSYPYRCVKDVKR
;
A
#
# COMPACT_ATOMS: atom_id res chain seq x y z
N MET A 1 81.90 27.98 60.82
CA MET A 1 82.41 29.35 60.61
C MET A 1 82.74 29.48 59.14
N ILE A 2 81.80 29.98 58.35
CA ILE A 2 81.50 31.42 58.19
C ILE A 2 82.58 32.06 57.32
N HIS A 3 82.11 32.54 56.17
CA HIS A 3 82.78 33.39 55.17
C HIS A 3 83.70 32.72 54.15
N SER A 4 83.08 32.06 53.18
CA SER A 4 83.45 32.30 51.77
C SER A 4 82.27 32.16 50.80
N ILE A 5 81.06 32.52 51.25
CA ILE A 5 79.81 32.59 50.47
C ILE A 5 79.48 34.06 50.27
N LYS A 6 80.12 34.71 49.28
CA LYS A 6 79.62 35.95 48.67
C LYS A 6 80.33 36.35 47.36
N ASN A 7 81.52 35.82 47.08
CA ASN A 7 82.25 36.12 45.82
C ASN A 7 82.23 34.99 44.78
N ILE A 8 81.59 33.85 45.05
CA ILE A 8 81.36 32.78 44.05
C ILE A 8 80.01 32.96 43.31
N CYS A 9 79.07 33.72 43.88
CA CYS A 9 77.76 33.96 43.27
C CYS A 9 77.77 34.95 42.08
N ASN A 10 78.83 35.74 41.88
CA ASN A 10 78.94 36.65 40.73
C ASN A 10 79.82 36.12 39.59
N LEU A 11 80.46 34.96 39.74
CA LEU A 11 81.27 34.35 38.68
C LEU A 11 80.52 33.23 37.90
N LEU A 12 79.36 32.78 38.41
CA LEU A 12 78.54 31.72 37.81
C LEU A 12 77.37 32.23 36.94
N ALA A 13 77.19 33.55 36.82
CA ALA A 13 76.13 34.17 36.02
C ALA A 13 76.55 34.63 34.60
N GLY A 14 77.77 34.29 34.14
CA GLY A 14 78.38 34.87 32.92
C GLY A 14 78.60 33.93 31.73
N PHE A 15 78.24 32.65 31.80
CA PHE A 15 78.53 31.67 30.73
C PHE A 15 77.28 30.92 30.22
N LEU A 16 76.16 31.63 30.07
CA LEU A 16 74.90 31.09 29.54
C LEU A 16 74.45 31.77 28.23
N LEU A 17 75.39 32.09 27.33
CA LEU A 17 75.06 32.51 25.97
C LEU A 17 75.97 31.82 24.95
N PHE A 18 75.33 31.06 24.06
CA PHE A 18 75.80 30.43 22.81
C PHE A 18 76.65 29.15 22.95
N VAL A 19 76.04 28.00 22.62
CA VAL A 19 76.18 27.28 21.33
C VAL A 19 75.39 25.95 21.40
N SER A 20 74.74 25.66 20.28
CA SER A 20 73.97 24.48 19.86
C SER A 20 74.35 23.11 20.44
N CYS A 21 73.36 22.24 20.66
CA CYS A 21 73.07 21.11 19.77
C CYS A 21 71.84 20.32 20.23
N THR A 22 70.97 20.05 19.24
CA THR A 22 70.06 18.90 19.10
C THR A 22 69.09 18.61 20.23
N ASP A 23 67.83 19.07 20.05
CA ASP A 23 66.71 18.30 20.58
C ASP A 23 66.58 17.04 19.71
N GLU A 24 66.81 15.91 20.36
CA GLU A 24 66.72 14.58 19.82
C GLU A 24 65.30 14.30 19.33
N THR A 25 65.21 13.77 18.11
CA THR A 25 64.03 13.11 17.58
C THR A 25 63.60 11.96 18.50
N LEU A 26 62.53 12.14 19.27
CA LEU A 26 61.76 11.05 19.87
C LEU A 26 60.24 11.34 19.82
N ILE A 27 59.56 10.57 18.98
CA ILE A 27 58.20 10.04 19.13
C ILE A 27 57.03 11.03 18.94
N GLY A 28 56.43 10.97 17.75
CA GLY A 28 55.10 11.51 17.43
C GLY A 28 54.88 11.62 15.91
N PRO A 29 53.65 11.46 15.39
CA PRO A 29 53.39 11.67 13.96
C PRO A 29 53.82 13.09 13.56
N LYS A 30 54.51 13.22 12.42
CA LYS A 30 55.00 14.51 11.88
C LYS A 30 53.86 15.53 11.91
N LYS A 31 53.95 16.51 12.83
CA LYS A 31 53.00 17.63 12.88
C LYS A 31 53.27 18.49 11.65
N ILE A 32 52.27 18.65 10.80
CA ILE A 32 52.33 19.63 9.71
C ILE A 32 52.39 21.00 10.38
N VAL A 33 53.48 21.73 10.17
CA VAL A 33 53.64 23.09 10.69
C VAL A 33 53.16 24.01 9.56
N VAL A 34 52.01 24.66 9.77
CA VAL A 34 51.41 25.61 8.82
C VAL A 34 51.23 26.95 9.54
N GLU A 35 51.54 28.06 8.87
CA GLU A 35 51.20 29.40 9.37
C GLU A 35 49.68 29.58 9.39
N GLU A 36 49.10 29.87 10.56
CA GLU A 36 47.64 29.96 10.71
C GLU A 36 47.09 31.29 10.17
N GLY A 37 45.97 31.24 9.44
CA GLY A 37 45.20 32.42 9.07
C GLY A 37 45.49 33.01 7.68
N LEU A 38 46.35 32.39 6.88
CA LEU A 38 46.63 32.84 5.51
C LEU A 38 45.45 32.47 4.58
N PRO A 39 44.95 33.40 3.73
CA PRO A 39 43.90 33.08 2.76
C PRO A 39 44.36 32.02 1.75
N VAL A 40 43.54 31.00 1.53
CA VAL A 40 43.84 29.88 0.63
C VAL A 40 42.58 29.37 -0.08
N THR A 41 42.76 28.77 -1.25
CA THR A 41 41.70 28.03 -1.95
C THR A 41 41.90 26.54 -1.70
N ALA A 42 41.03 25.96 -0.88
CA ALA A 42 41.10 24.55 -0.48
C ALA A 42 40.27 23.67 -1.43
N LYS A 43 40.83 22.53 -1.82
CA LYS A 43 40.09 21.47 -2.53
C LYS A 43 39.73 20.36 -1.55
N LEU A 44 38.44 20.09 -1.39
CA LEU A 44 37.91 19.15 -0.42
C LEU A 44 37.17 18.02 -1.13
N ALA A 45 37.65 16.79 -0.94
CA ALA A 45 36.98 15.60 -1.44
C ALA A 45 35.83 15.17 -0.52
N PHE A 46 34.79 14.54 -1.08
CA PHE A 46 33.70 13.95 -0.33
C PHE A 46 33.24 12.63 -0.98
N GLY A 47 32.67 11.74 -0.16
CA GLY A 47 32.12 10.46 -0.59
C GLY A 47 30.92 10.08 0.27
N THR A 48 30.12 9.13 -0.21
CA THR A 48 28.99 8.56 0.51
C THR A 48 29.40 7.24 1.15
N ALA A 49 29.07 7.06 2.43
CA ALA A 49 29.36 5.84 3.16
C ALA A 49 28.48 4.69 2.67
N ASP A 50 29.09 3.53 2.44
CA ASP A 50 28.36 2.31 2.17
C ASP A 50 27.47 1.96 3.38
N PRO A 51 26.17 1.71 3.17
CA PRO A 51 25.29 1.36 4.25
C PRO A 51 25.67 0.01 4.83
N VAL A 52 25.84 -0.06 6.16
CA VAL A 52 26.15 -1.32 6.84
C VAL A 52 24.95 -2.25 6.69
N LYS A 53 25.23 -3.41 6.11
CA LYS A 53 24.21 -4.40 5.77
C LYS A 53 24.06 -5.41 6.89
N ILE A 54 22.88 -5.42 7.47
CA ILE A 54 22.50 -6.36 8.52
C ILE A 54 21.70 -7.49 7.82
N GLU A 55 22.48 -8.40 7.18
CA GLU A 55 22.15 -9.64 6.39
C GLU A 55 22.01 -9.59 4.83
N THR A 56 22.19 -10.76 4.17
CA THR A 56 22.60 -10.99 2.75
C THR A 56 21.56 -10.74 1.62
N ARG A 57 22.05 -10.06 0.56
CA ARG A 57 21.51 -9.64 -0.78
C ARG A 57 20.29 -8.66 -0.91
N ALA A 58 20.57 -7.58 -1.69
CA ALA A 58 19.81 -6.45 -2.29
C ALA A 58 18.78 -5.62 -1.47
N SER A 59 18.77 -4.30 -1.67
CA SER A 59 18.10 -3.26 -0.85
C SER A 59 17.83 -1.96 -1.63
N ASP A 60 16.96 -1.10 -1.08
CA ASP A 60 16.37 0.08 -1.76
C ASP A 60 17.14 1.40 -1.58
N ILE A 61 18.14 1.42 -0.69
CA ILE A 61 19.17 2.48 -0.63
C ILE A 61 20.32 2.06 -1.57
N SER A 62 20.61 2.87 -2.59
CA SER A 62 21.61 2.57 -3.62
C SER A 62 23.03 3.00 -3.22
N GLU A 63 24.04 2.35 -3.77
CA GLU A 63 25.45 2.79 -3.68
C GLU A 63 25.69 4.08 -4.51
N ASN A 64 24.76 4.45 -5.40
CA ASN A 64 24.87 5.59 -6.33
C ASN A 64 23.99 6.80 -5.98
N ASP A 65 23.54 6.95 -4.72
CA ASP A 65 22.70 8.10 -4.33
C ASP A 65 23.45 9.42 -4.54
N GLN A 66 22.89 10.30 -5.37
CA GLN A 66 23.56 11.52 -5.81
C GLN A 66 23.57 12.61 -4.72
N VAL A 67 24.72 13.24 -4.55
CA VAL A 67 24.84 14.50 -3.81
C VAL A 67 24.51 15.64 -4.78
N ARG A 68 23.36 16.28 -4.58
CA ARG A 68 22.85 17.39 -5.41
C ARG A 68 23.01 18.75 -4.75
N SER A 69 23.25 18.78 -3.45
CA SER A 69 23.68 19.97 -2.73
C SER A 69 24.62 19.59 -1.58
N LEU A 70 25.54 20.47 -1.21
CA LEU A 70 26.48 20.27 -0.11
C LEU A 70 26.69 21.58 0.67
N ALA A 71 26.51 21.53 1.98
CA ALA A 71 26.84 22.61 2.91
C ALA A 71 28.08 22.20 3.70
N VAL A 72 29.18 22.96 3.61
CA VAL A 72 30.44 22.69 4.33
C VAL A 72 30.62 23.71 5.46
N LEU A 73 30.85 23.21 6.66
CA LEU A 73 31.09 24.01 7.87
C LEU A 73 32.51 23.74 8.38
N ILE A 74 33.28 24.80 8.59
CA ILE A 74 34.67 24.74 9.04
C ILE A 74 34.78 25.40 10.41
N PHE A 75 35.30 24.67 11.40
CA PHE A 75 35.51 25.15 12.75
C PHE A 75 37.00 25.17 13.12
N LYS A 76 37.36 26.01 14.08
CA LYS A 76 38.67 26.03 14.73
C LYS A 76 38.50 26.05 16.25
N ARG A 77 39.55 25.65 16.97
CA ARG A 77 39.57 25.78 18.42
C ARG A 77 39.91 27.22 18.80
N ASP A 78 39.07 27.85 19.60
CA ASP A 78 39.27 29.18 20.15
C ASP A 78 38.77 29.21 21.61
N GLY A 79 39.64 29.63 22.55
CA GLY A 79 39.27 29.74 23.96
C GLY A 79 38.73 28.47 24.65
N GLY A 80 38.99 27.28 24.09
CA GLY A 80 38.45 26.00 24.59
C GLY A 80 37.16 25.53 23.89
N SER A 81 36.52 26.39 23.09
CA SER A 81 35.35 26.08 22.27
C SER A 81 35.73 25.87 20.81
N MET A 82 34.85 25.23 20.04
CA MET A 82 35.02 25.10 18.57
C MET A 82 34.09 26.08 17.87
N VAL A 83 34.67 27.14 17.31
CA VAL A 83 33.95 28.26 16.68
C VAL A 83 34.09 28.20 15.16
N LYS A 84 33.05 28.65 14.45
CA LYS A 84 33.02 28.69 12.98
C LYS A 84 34.09 29.66 12.45
N VAL A 85 34.81 29.27 11.41
CA VAL A 85 35.90 30.06 10.81
C VAL A 85 35.40 31.04 9.75
N ASP A 86 34.46 30.59 8.93
CA ASP A 86 33.87 31.31 7.80
C ASP A 86 32.34 31.08 7.78
N ASN A 87 31.60 31.79 6.91
CA ASN A 87 30.20 31.47 6.64
C ASN A 87 30.04 30.02 6.12
N THR A 88 28.83 29.47 6.15
CA THR A 88 28.62 28.12 5.61
C THR A 88 28.81 28.17 4.09
N PHE A 89 29.60 27.23 3.56
CA PHE A 89 29.80 27.14 2.11
C PHE A 89 28.72 26.27 1.50
N PHE A 90 27.80 26.87 0.74
CA PHE A 90 26.73 26.18 0.05
C PHE A 90 27.08 25.92 -1.41
N PHE A 91 26.90 24.68 -1.85
CA PHE A 91 27.10 24.20 -3.21
C PHE A 91 25.81 23.57 -3.72
N ASP A 92 25.34 24.01 -4.89
CA ASP A 92 24.22 23.41 -5.61
C ASP A 92 24.72 22.52 -6.76
N ALA A 93 23.83 21.75 -7.39
CA ALA A 93 24.15 20.70 -8.38
C ALA A 93 25.12 21.16 -9.49
N ASP A 94 24.95 22.37 -10.02
CA ASP A 94 25.78 22.92 -11.10
C ASP A 94 27.24 23.16 -10.70
N THR A 95 27.50 23.28 -9.39
CA THR A 95 28.83 23.56 -8.83
C THR A 95 29.53 22.31 -8.28
N LEU A 96 28.80 21.20 -8.19
CA LEU A 96 29.31 19.93 -7.68
C LEU A 96 29.99 19.14 -8.81
N THR A 97 31.33 19.15 -8.82
CA THR A 97 32.09 18.16 -9.60
C THR A 97 32.12 16.84 -8.85
N MET A 98 31.88 15.70 -9.51
CA MET A 98 31.86 14.36 -8.91
C MET A 98 33.03 14.16 -7.92
N GLY A 99 32.70 14.13 -6.62
CA GLY A 99 33.61 13.77 -5.52
C GLY A 99 34.46 14.89 -4.91
N ALA A 100 34.33 16.16 -5.32
CA ALA A 100 35.06 17.27 -4.67
C ALA A 100 34.42 18.66 -4.85
N VAL A 101 34.70 19.56 -3.90
CA VAL A 101 34.36 20.99 -3.94
C VAL A 101 35.60 21.86 -3.73
N THR A 102 35.54 23.10 -4.19
CA THR A 102 36.60 24.11 -3.99
C THR A 102 36.04 25.29 -3.21
N LEU A 103 36.71 25.69 -2.13
CA LEU A 103 36.26 26.76 -1.24
C LEU A 103 37.40 27.70 -0.85
N LYS A 104 37.08 28.97 -0.61
CA LYS A 104 38.04 29.99 -0.14
C LYS A 104 37.95 30.10 1.38
N THR A 105 39.03 29.79 2.09
CA THR A 105 39.11 29.79 3.56
C THR A 105 40.52 30.19 4.00
N THR A 106 40.91 29.89 5.24
CA THR A 106 42.23 30.16 5.80
C THR A 106 43.00 28.90 6.19
N THR A 107 44.32 28.96 6.10
CA THR A 107 45.25 27.91 6.55
C THR A 107 45.18 27.67 8.06
N GLY A 108 45.53 26.45 8.49
CA GLY A 108 45.67 26.09 9.91
C GLY A 108 44.97 24.77 10.28
N ASP A 109 45.00 24.44 11.57
CA ASP A 109 44.27 23.29 12.13
C ASP A 109 42.75 23.59 12.16
N ARG A 110 41.96 22.68 11.58
CA ARG A 110 40.52 22.86 11.36
C ARG A 110 39.73 21.60 11.72
N TYR A 111 38.41 21.76 11.82
CA TYR A 111 37.44 20.70 11.95
C TYR A 111 36.36 20.88 10.88
N VAL A 112 36.29 19.95 9.95
CA VAL A 112 35.44 20.06 8.75
C VAL A 112 34.29 19.08 8.82
N TYR A 113 33.08 19.62 8.70
CA TYR A 113 31.81 18.89 8.70
C TYR A 113 31.01 19.27 7.46
N ALA A 114 30.13 18.39 7.01
CA ALA A 114 29.21 18.72 5.92
C ALA A 114 27.84 18.09 6.06
N VAL A 115 26.87 18.74 5.43
CA VAL A 115 25.48 18.29 5.28
C VAL A 115 25.14 18.31 3.80
N ALA A 116 24.81 17.16 3.24
CA ALA A 116 24.48 17.00 1.82
C ALA A 116 22.98 16.82 1.62
N ASN A 117 22.46 17.26 0.48
CA ASN A 117 21.04 17.22 0.13
C ASN A 117 20.16 17.94 1.17
N TYR A 118 20.62 19.12 1.61
CA TYR A 118 19.98 19.95 2.63
C TYR A 118 18.72 20.68 2.14
N LYS A 119 18.29 20.44 0.89
CA LYS A 119 17.04 20.89 0.27
C LYS A 119 16.21 19.70 -0.23
N SER A 120 16.07 18.67 0.61
CA SER A 120 15.36 17.44 0.25
C SER A 120 13.85 17.60 0.46
N SER A 121 13.04 16.88 -0.33
CA SER A 121 11.58 16.84 -0.14
C SER A 121 11.15 16.30 1.23
N VAL A 122 11.99 15.48 1.86
CA VAL A 122 11.69 14.83 3.15
C VAL A 122 11.91 15.76 4.35
N PHE A 123 12.94 16.60 4.30
CA PHE A 123 13.40 17.42 5.44
C PHE A 123 13.31 18.94 5.20
N GLY A 124 12.83 19.37 4.03
CA GLY A 124 12.72 20.78 3.68
C GLY A 124 14.07 21.43 3.34
N ASP A 125 14.10 22.77 3.39
CA ASP A 125 15.30 23.58 3.15
C ASP A 125 15.98 23.95 4.48
N LEU A 126 17.16 23.39 4.71
CA LEU A 126 17.96 23.61 5.93
C LEU A 126 18.94 24.77 5.83
N THR A 127 18.91 25.57 4.75
CA THR A 127 19.89 26.66 4.50
C THR A 127 19.95 27.63 5.67
N TYR A 128 18.79 28.06 6.18
CA TYR A 128 18.74 29.01 7.29
C TYR A 128 19.29 28.40 8.60
N GLN A 129 18.93 27.15 8.92
CA GLN A 129 19.44 26.48 10.12
C GLN A 129 20.96 26.34 10.05
N LEU A 130 21.49 25.88 8.92
CA LEU A 130 22.92 25.62 8.73
C LEU A 130 23.75 26.91 8.67
N GLU A 131 23.20 28.01 8.16
CA GLU A 131 23.90 29.31 8.16
C GLU A 131 24.07 29.85 9.58
N ASN A 132 23.06 29.68 10.43
CA ASN A 132 23.05 30.18 11.81
C ASN A 132 23.83 29.31 12.82
N VAL A 133 24.41 28.19 12.40
CA VAL A 133 25.33 27.40 13.22
C VAL A 133 26.65 28.17 13.38
N ASN A 134 26.98 28.55 14.62
CA ASN A 134 28.18 29.32 14.95
C ASN A 134 29.26 28.51 15.72
N THR A 135 28.89 27.38 16.30
CA THR A 135 29.78 26.49 17.06
C THR A 135 29.57 25.03 16.66
N LEU A 136 30.57 24.17 16.87
CA LEU A 136 30.41 22.73 16.65
C LEU A 136 29.37 22.12 17.59
N GLU A 137 29.26 22.64 18.81
CA GLU A 137 28.21 22.27 19.76
C GLU A 137 26.83 22.59 19.21
N GLY A 138 26.63 23.78 18.63
CA GLY A 138 25.37 24.12 17.95
C GLY A 138 25.06 23.23 16.75
N LEU A 139 26.08 22.74 16.02
CA LEU A 139 25.88 21.76 14.95
C LEU A 139 25.48 20.38 15.50
N ASN A 140 26.07 19.98 16.63
CA ASN A 140 25.70 18.75 17.31
C ASN A 140 24.26 18.84 17.83
N GLU A 141 23.85 19.96 18.42
CA GLU A 141 22.49 20.12 18.96
C GLU A 141 21.42 20.31 17.87
N LEU A 142 21.81 20.50 16.61
CA LEU A 142 20.87 20.71 15.51
C LEU A 142 20.04 19.44 15.24
N CYS A 143 18.78 19.48 15.66
CA CYS A 143 17.77 18.48 15.36
C CYS A 143 16.98 18.85 14.10
N ILE A 144 16.71 17.83 13.28
CA ILE A 144 15.81 17.92 12.13
C ILE A 144 14.56 17.08 12.38
N GLU A 145 13.52 17.42 11.64
CA GLU A 145 12.20 16.80 11.70
C GLU A 145 11.74 16.47 10.29
N LEU A 146 10.97 15.39 10.16
CA LEU A 146 10.34 15.06 8.89
C LEU A 146 9.24 16.09 8.60
N GLU A 147 9.20 16.67 7.40
CA GLU A 147 8.14 17.61 6.99
C GLU A 147 6.76 16.94 7.04
N GLU A 148 6.73 15.64 6.76
CA GLU A 148 5.58 14.74 6.88
C GLU A 148 6.10 13.36 7.25
N ASN A 149 5.28 12.48 7.85
CA ASN A 149 5.65 11.09 8.11
C ASN A 149 5.93 10.35 6.78
N ASN A 150 7.16 10.47 6.31
CA ASN A 150 7.62 10.07 5.00
C ASN A 150 8.62 8.94 5.15
N THR A 151 8.25 7.78 4.63
CA THR A 151 9.03 6.55 4.70
C THR A 151 9.75 6.22 3.39
N SER A 152 9.78 7.17 2.44
CA SER A 152 10.35 6.99 1.09
C SER A 152 11.04 8.27 0.60
N VAL A 153 12.01 8.14 -0.31
CA VAL A 153 12.68 9.27 -0.99
C VAL A 153 12.45 9.13 -2.48
N LEU A 154 11.66 10.05 -3.07
CA LEU A 154 11.11 9.93 -4.43
C LEU A 154 11.73 10.90 -5.45
N ASP A 155 12.63 11.76 -4.98
CA ASP A 155 13.41 12.71 -5.78
C ASP A 155 14.91 12.36 -5.80
N GLY A 156 15.27 11.18 -5.25
CA GLY A 156 16.64 10.70 -5.13
C GLY A 156 17.54 11.49 -4.17
N GLN A 157 17.02 12.42 -3.37
CA GLN A 157 17.82 13.28 -2.48
C GLN A 157 17.77 12.84 -1.02
N PHE A 158 18.61 11.87 -0.66
CA PHE A 158 18.79 11.45 0.73
C PHE A 158 19.59 12.50 1.50
N LEU A 159 19.04 13.03 2.60
CA LEU A 159 19.79 13.89 3.51
C LEU A 159 20.93 13.09 4.16
N MET A 160 22.14 13.61 4.05
CA MET A 160 23.33 13.00 4.61
C MET A 160 24.13 14.00 5.42
N SER A 161 24.88 13.50 6.38
CA SER A 161 25.82 14.33 7.15
C SER A 161 27.10 13.56 7.43
N GLY A 162 28.17 14.31 7.64
CA GLY A 162 29.48 13.71 7.73
C GLY A 162 30.53 14.66 8.25
N TYR A 163 31.73 14.12 8.37
CA TYR A 163 32.91 14.88 8.77
C TYR A 163 34.13 14.36 8.02
N PHE A 164 35.16 15.20 7.97
CA PHE A 164 36.43 14.81 7.37
C PHE A 164 37.06 13.63 8.11
N ILE A 165 37.45 12.61 7.36
CA ILE A 165 38.24 11.48 7.83
C ILE A 165 39.59 11.45 7.10
N GLY A 166 40.66 11.29 7.88
CA GLY A 166 42.02 11.03 7.37
C GLY A 166 42.42 9.57 7.61
N ASN A 167 43.44 9.08 6.91
CA ASN A 167 43.89 7.67 6.90
C ASN A 167 44.52 7.15 8.23
N THR A 168 44.18 7.68 9.41
CA THR A 168 44.72 7.20 10.70
C THR A 168 43.67 7.18 11.82
N GLU A 169 43.54 6.05 12.53
CA GLU A 169 42.44 5.70 13.45
C GLU A 169 42.40 6.42 14.84
N SER A 170 42.96 7.61 15.03
CA SER A 170 42.95 8.21 16.39
C SER A 170 42.95 9.74 16.47
N THR A 171 42.09 10.41 15.69
CA THR A 171 41.88 11.86 15.85
C THR A 171 40.41 12.21 16.08
N GLY A 172 40.15 13.32 16.77
CA GLY A 172 38.78 13.80 17.01
C GLY A 172 38.01 14.02 15.71
N LYS A 173 36.70 13.76 15.72
CA LYS A 173 35.82 13.84 14.54
C LYS A 173 36.03 15.15 13.76
N GLY A 174 36.24 15.02 12.44
CA GLY A 174 36.39 16.15 11.51
C GLY A 174 37.76 16.84 11.51
N ALA A 175 38.70 16.46 12.37
CA ALA A 175 39.98 17.14 12.50
C ALA A 175 40.86 17.01 11.22
N CYS A 176 41.34 18.15 10.70
CA CYS A 176 42.25 18.24 9.56
C CYS A 176 43.19 19.46 9.69
N CYS A 177 44.09 19.61 8.73
CA CYS A 177 44.92 20.78 8.53
C CYS A 177 44.72 21.28 7.09
N ILE A 178 44.54 22.59 6.92
CA ILE A 178 44.51 23.24 5.61
C ILE A 178 45.86 23.89 5.39
N THR A 179 46.61 23.37 4.42
CA THR A 179 47.97 23.84 4.09
C THR A 179 47.96 25.07 3.17
N GLU A 180 49.09 25.78 3.08
CA GLU A 180 49.27 26.95 2.19
C GLU A 180 49.01 26.64 0.71
N ASN A 181 49.21 25.39 0.28
CA ASN A 181 48.95 24.95 -1.08
C ASN A 181 47.49 24.53 -1.33
N GLY A 182 46.59 24.73 -0.34
CA GLY A 182 45.17 24.39 -0.47
C GLY A 182 44.86 22.89 -0.36
N VAL A 183 45.83 22.08 0.07
CA VAL A 183 45.63 20.67 0.38
C VAL A 183 45.00 20.56 1.77
N VAL A 184 43.91 19.80 1.86
CA VAL A 184 43.26 19.42 3.11
C VAL A 184 43.74 18.01 3.47
N ASP A 185 44.58 17.92 4.48
CA ASP A 185 45.19 16.66 4.91
C ASP A 185 45.23 16.54 6.43
N ARG A 186 45.62 15.36 6.91
CA ARG A 186 45.96 15.17 8.31
C ARG A 186 47.23 14.34 8.39
N SER A 187 48.26 14.89 9.03
CA SER A 187 49.55 14.20 9.25
C SER A 187 50.21 13.71 7.94
N GLY A 188 50.03 14.45 6.83
CA GLY A 188 50.61 14.15 5.52
C GLY A 188 49.79 13.20 4.64
N ASN A 189 48.57 12.83 5.06
CA ASN A 189 47.67 11.99 4.27
C ASN A 189 46.41 12.78 3.86
N SER A 190 46.11 12.79 2.56
CA SER A 190 44.84 13.30 2.04
C SER A 190 43.66 12.51 2.61
N GLY A 191 42.56 13.20 2.88
CA GLY A 191 41.31 12.60 3.34
C GLY A 191 40.11 13.10 2.54
N PHE A 192 38.92 12.74 3.00
CA PHE A 192 37.65 13.16 2.41
C PHE A 192 36.56 13.28 3.48
N ILE A 193 35.46 13.94 3.17
CA ILE A 193 34.27 13.93 4.02
C ILE A 193 33.49 12.64 3.77
N ASP A 194 33.29 11.85 4.82
CA ASP A 194 32.46 10.64 4.78
C ASP A 194 31.01 10.98 5.16
N LEU A 195 30.12 10.98 4.17
CA LEU A 195 28.70 11.33 4.32
C LEU A 195 27.86 10.09 4.59
N LYS A 196 27.14 10.08 5.71
CA LYS A 196 26.20 9.02 6.08
C LYS A 196 24.76 9.51 5.98
N ARG A 197 23.87 8.68 5.44
CA ARG A 197 22.42 8.97 5.42
C ARG A 197 21.88 9.06 6.84
N ILE A 198 20.95 9.99 7.06
CA ILE A 198 20.32 10.14 8.38
C ILE A 198 19.25 9.07 8.63
N MET A 199 18.64 8.54 7.57
CA MET A 199 17.68 7.44 7.65
C MET A 199 18.33 6.07 7.46
N SER A 200 17.61 5.04 7.85
CA SER A 200 17.92 3.62 7.63
C SER A 200 16.83 2.97 6.77
N SER A 201 17.16 1.88 6.10
CA SER A 201 16.18 1.06 5.36
C SER A 201 15.85 -0.19 6.16
N VAL A 202 14.56 -0.46 6.29
CA VAL A 202 14.00 -1.67 6.91
C VAL A 202 13.22 -2.43 5.85
N LYS A 203 13.51 -3.72 5.67
CA LYS A 203 12.84 -4.62 4.73
C LYS A 203 12.33 -5.86 5.47
N PHE A 204 11.12 -6.28 5.15
CA PHE A 204 10.53 -7.53 5.61
C PHE A 204 10.39 -8.51 4.45
N LYS A 205 10.67 -9.78 4.71
CA LYS A 205 10.42 -10.90 3.80
C LYS A 205 9.46 -11.87 4.49
N VAL A 206 8.26 -11.99 3.96
CA VAL A 206 7.16 -12.78 4.54
C VAL A 206 6.84 -13.95 3.62
N TYR A 207 6.81 -15.15 4.19
CA TYR A 207 6.44 -16.36 3.46
C TYR A 207 6.06 -17.49 4.42
N SER A 208 5.58 -18.59 3.84
CA SER A 208 5.54 -19.90 4.48
C SER A 208 6.24 -20.90 3.57
N ASP A 209 7.11 -21.73 4.13
CA ASP A 209 7.74 -22.86 3.44
C ASP A 209 7.24 -24.22 3.96
N THR A 210 6.15 -24.21 4.73
CA THR A 210 5.56 -25.41 5.32
C THR A 210 4.88 -26.24 4.24
N PRO A 211 5.27 -27.51 4.03
CA PRO A 211 4.66 -28.35 3.01
C PRO A 211 3.16 -28.51 3.22
N GLY A 212 2.38 -28.29 2.15
CA GLY A 212 0.92 -28.41 2.20
C GLY A 212 0.18 -27.23 2.83
N ALA A 213 0.89 -26.22 3.33
CA ALA A 213 0.29 -25.00 3.84
C ALA A 213 0.46 -23.82 2.88
N THR A 214 -0.43 -22.85 3.00
CA THR A 214 -0.35 -21.55 2.33
C THR A 214 -0.44 -20.44 3.37
N PHE A 215 0.30 -19.36 3.13
CA PHE A 215 0.15 -18.13 3.91
C PHE A 215 0.02 -16.96 2.94
N ILE A 216 -1.13 -16.30 3.01
CA ILE A 216 -1.44 -15.10 2.23
C ILE A 216 -1.30 -13.92 3.18
N VAL A 217 -0.30 -13.08 2.92
CA VAL A 217 -0.11 -11.86 3.70
C VAL A 217 -1.07 -10.78 3.20
N ASP A 218 -1.87 -10.21 4.11
CA ASP A 218 -2.99 -9.33 3.76
C ASP A 218 -2.59 -7.85 3.90
N SER A 219 -1.91 -7.50 4.99
CA SER A 219 -1.53 -6.11 5.25
C SER A 219 -0.41 -5.96 6.27
N TRP A 220 0.22 -4.79 6.24
CA TRP A 220 1.20 -4.36 7.23
C TRP A 220 0.96 -2.90 7.65
N GLN A 221 1.38 -2.55 8.87
CA GLN A 221 1.44 -1.18 9.38
C GLN A 221 2.66 -1.05 10.29
N VAL A 222 3.42 0.04 10.17
CA VAL A 222 4.51 0.36 11.10
C VAL A 222 4.00 1.35 12.14
N LYS A 223 4.31 1.08 13.40
CA LYS A 223 3.92 1.87 14.55
C LYS A 223 5.14 2.52 15.19
N ASN A 224 4.94 3.70 15.79
CA ASN A 224 5.95 4.44 16.55
C ASN A 224 7.24 4.80 15.77
N ILE A 225 7.12 5.28 14.53
CA ILE A 225 8.27 5.77 13.76
C ILE A 225 8.76 7.10 14.35
N PRO A 226 10.06 7.22 14.71
CA PRO A 226 10.63 8.47 15.19
C PRO A 226 10.59 9.57 14.12
N GLN A 227 10.07 10.74 14.48
CA GLN A 227 9.91 11.88 13.56
C GLN A 227 10.99 12.95 13.68
N ARG A 228 11.97 12.77 14.58
CA ARG A 228 13.12 13.70 14.74
C ARG A 228 14.45 12.96 14.90
N SER A 229 15.55 13.59 14.48
CA SER A 229 16.92 13.07 14.67
C SER A 229 17.96 14.19 14.63
N PHE A 230 19.12 13.97 15.24
CA PHE A 230 20.25 14.90 15.11
C PHE A 230 20.81 14.88 13.70
N VAL A 231 21.19 16.05 13.18
CA VAL A 231 21.90 16.16 11.90
C VAL A 231 23.17 15.34 11.95
N LEU A 232 24.02 15.52 12.97
CA LEU A 232 25.24 14.73 13.16
C LEU A 232 25.02 13.51 14.06
N GLU A 233 25.69 12.42 13.72
CA GLU A 233 25.63 11.16 14.48
C GLU A 233 26.15 11.32 15.92
N GLN A 234 25.27 11.06 16.90
CA GLN A 234 25.52 11.22 18.33
C GLN A 234 24.91 10.10 19.18
N ASN A 235 25.32 10.06 20.45
CA ASN A 235 24.69 9.26 21.48
C ASN A 235 23.43 9.98 21.98
N GLY A 236 22.33 9.25 22.17
CA GLY A 236 21.06 9.81 22.66
C GLY A 236 20.08 10.18 21.56
N GLU A 237 18.97 10.81 21.96
CA GLU A 237 17.85 11.22 21.11
C GLU A 237 17.61 12.73 21.26
N CYS A 238 16.99 13.35 20.26
CA CYS A 238 16.65 14.78 20.28
C CYS A 238 15.65 15.11 21.41
N SER A 239 15.71 16.32 21.97
CA SER A 239 14.68 16.78 22.90
C SER A 239 13.34 16.96 22.17
N GLY A 240 12.23 16.50 22.78
CA GLY A 240 10.89 16.61 22.19
C GLY A 240 10.68 15.67 21.01
N MET A 241 11.13 14.41 21.15
CA MET A 241 10.81 13.35 20.19
C MET A 241 9.30 13.20 20.02
N SER A 242 8.87 13.09 18.77
CA SER A 242 7.53 12.69 18.38
C SER A 242 7.59 11.37 17.60
N TYR A 243 6.50 10.62 17.65
CA TYR A 243 6.35 9.32 16.99
C TYR A 243 5.04 9.30 16.21
N ASP A 244 5.05 8.65 15.05
CA ASP A 244 3.87 8.53 14.21
C ASP A 244 3.76 7.12 13.60
N ASN A 245 2.56 6.78 13.12
CA ASN A 245 2.25 5.49 12.53
C ASN A 245 2.11 5.64 11.01
N THR A 246 2.55 4.64 10.25
CA THR A 246 2.21 4.62 8.82
C THR A 246 0.73 4.35 8.63
N ASN A 247 0.21 4.66 7.45
CA ASN A 247 -1.06 4.07 7.03
C ASN A 247 -0.92 2.55 6.92
N LYS A 248 -2.04 1.84 7.11
CA LYS A 248 -2.14 0.40 6.79
C LYS A 248 -1.97 0.22 5.28
N SER A 249 -1.13 -0.74 4.87
CA SER A 249 -0.84 -1.04 3.47
C SER A 249 -1.09 -2.51 3.14
N SER A 250 -1.64 -2.78 1.97
CA SER A 250 -1.77 -4.12 1.37
C SER A 250 -0.77 -4.33 0.21
N VAL A 251 0.18 -3.40 0.04
CA VAL A 251 1.19 -3.48 -1.03
C VAL A 251 2.38 -4.32 -0.57
N PHE A 252 2.69 -5.32 -1.39
CA PHE A 252 3.88 -6.15 -1.27
C PHE A 252 4.55 -6.28 -2.64
N VAL A 253 5.88 -6.27 -2.66
CA VAL A 253 6.71 -6.58 -3.83
C VAL A 253 7.10 -8.05 -3.76
N LYS A 254 7.05 -8.75 -4.89
CA LYS A 254 7.52 -10.14 -4.97
C LYS A 254 9.02 -10.16 -5.30
N GLU A 255 9.84 -10.66 -4.37
CA GLU A 255 11.29 -10.86 -4.55
C GLU A 255 11.62 -12.33 -4.26
N ASP A 256 12.31 -13.01 -5.17
CA ASP A 256 12.70 -14.43 -5.02
C ASP A 256 11.54 -15.35 -4.63
N GLY A 257 10.33 -15.10 -5.15
CA GLY A 257 9.12 -15.84 -4.82
C GLY A 257 8.48 -15.51 -3.48
N LYS A 258 9.06 -14.60 -2.68
CA LYS A 258 8.58 -14.17 -1.36
C LYS A 258 7.90 -12.81 -1.45
N LYS A 259 6.93 -12.56 -0.56
CA LYS A 259 6.32 -11.23 -0.43
C LYS A 259 7.21 -10.36 0.45
N THR A 260 7.46 -9.15 0.00
CA THR A 260 8.36 -8.22 0.67
C THR A 260 7.73 -6.83 0.75
N PHE A 261 8.09 -6.09 1.78
CA PHE A 261 7.81 -4.66 1.88
C PHE A 261 8.98 -3.99 2.58
N SER A 262 9.16 -2.70 2.34
CA SER A 262 10.22 -1.91 2.94
C SER A 262 9.77 -0.50 3.22
N PHE A 263 10.48 0.13 4.14
CA PHE A 263 10.28 1.51 4.53
C PHE A 263 11.59 2.11 5.04
N LEU A 264 11.70 3.42 4.94
CA LEU A 264 12.76 4.19 5.59
C LEU A 264 12.27 4.67 6.95
N MET A 265 13.18 4.69 7.92
CA MET A 265 12.92 5.32 9.21
C MET A 265 14.17 6.02 9.74
N MET A 266 13.96 7.05 10.54
CA MET A 266 15.04 7.69 11.28
C MET A 266 15.56 6.80 12.42
N GLU A 267 16.74 7.17 12.89
CA GLU A 267 17.43 6.49 13.98
C GLU A 267 16.58 6.44 15.26
N SER A 268 16.54 5.26 15.87
CA SER A 268 15.97 4.98 17.19
C SER A 268 17.02 4.26 18.02
N ARG A 269 17.26 4.68 19.27
CA ARG A 269 18.30 4.08 20.13
C ARG A 269 17.72 3.42 21.38
N LYS A 270 16.50 2.88 21.28
CA LYS A 270 15.82 2.22 22.41
C LYS A 270 16.48 0.90 22.80
N LYS A 271 16.53 0.65 24.11
CA LYS A 271 17.02 -0.59 24.74
C LYS A 271 16.24 -0.86 26.03
N THR A 272 16.15 -2.13 26.42
CA THR A 272 15.58 -2.58 27.70
C THR A 272 16.59 -3.47 28.45
N THR A 273 16.16 -4.13 29.53
CA THR A 273 16.95 -5.15 30.24
C THR A 273 16.04 -6.27 30.71
N GLY A 274 16.57 -7.50 30.78
CA GLY A 274 15.86 -8.65 31.36
C GLY A 274 15.00 -9.45 30.39
N VAL A 275 15.02 -9.13 29.10
CA VAL A 275 14.35 -9.91 28.05
C VAL A 275 15.31 -10.99 27.53
N THR A 276 14.89 -12.24 27.60
CA THR A 276 15.71 -13.43 27.27
C THR A 276 15.14 -14.27 26.14
N THR A 277 13.85 -14.11 25.82
CA THR A 277 13.19 -14.82 24.72
C THR A 277 12.46 -13.87 23.77
N ARG A 278 12.14 -14.36 22.56
CA ARG A 278 11.27 -13.64 21.62
C ARG A 278 9.87 -13.41 22.19
N ASP A 279 9.34 -14.39 22.92
CA ASP A 279 7.99 -14.34 23.48
C ASP A 279 7.88 -13.26 24.57
N GLU A 280 8.85 -13.21 25.49
CA GLU A 280 8.95 -12.15 26.49
C GLU A 280 9.01 -10.75 25.85
N ARG A 281 9.67 -10.64 24.69
CA ARG A 281 9.81 -9.36 23.97
C ARG A 281 8.47 -8.78 23.52
N GLU A 282 7.55 -9.65 23.10
CA GLU A 282 6.25 -9.27 22.54
C GLU A 282 5.10 -9.35 23.57
N LYS A 283 5.41 -9.74 24.82
CA LYS A 283 4.42 -9.91 25.88
C LYS A 283 3.52 -8.69 26.07
N MET A 284 2.20 -8.91 26.10
CA MET A 284 1.18 -7.89 26.34
C MET A 284 0.40 -8.15 27.64
N SER A 285 -0.41 -7.17 28.06
CA SER A 285 -1.34 -7.35 29.17
C SER A 285 -2.52 -6.37 29.10
N GLY A 286 -3.72 -6.85 29.42
CA GLY A 286 -4.93 -6.03 29.59
C GLY A 286 -5.60 -5.57 28.30
N SER A 287 -4.84 -5.29 27.24
CA SER A 287 -5.35 -5.06 25.89
C SER A 287 -4.27 -5.35 24.85
N SER A 288 -4.68 -5.59 23.59
CA SER A 288 -3.74 -5.71 22.49
C SER A 288 -2.89 -4.45 22.33
N GLU A 289 -1.67 -4.59 21.83
CA GLU A 289 -0.64 -3.54 21.65
C GLU A 289 -0.13 -2.89 22.96
N ASN A 290 -0.53 -3.38 24.14
CA ASN A 290 -0.01 -2.89 25.43
C ASN A 290 1.17 -3.75 25.92
N PHE A 291 2.38 -3.46 25.44
CA PHE A 291 3.58 -4.25 25.69
C PHE A 291 4.17 -4.08 27.09
N VAL A 292 4.55 -5.19 27.73
CA VAL A 292 5.05 -5.23 29.12
C VAL A 292 6.55 -4.95 29.19
N ASN A 293 7.33 -5.50 28.27
CA ASN A 293 8.79 -5.51 28.35
C ASN A 293 9.49 -4.58 27.34
N ALA A 294 8.80 -4.24 26.25
CA ALA A 294 9.33 -3.37 25.22
C ALA A 294 9.43 -1.92 25.74
N PRO A 295 10.50 -1.17 25.43
CA PRO A 295 10.59 0.24 25.78
C PRO A 295 9.42 1.04 25.22
N GLU A 296 8.95 2.04 25.96
CA GLU A 296 7.91 2.94 25.45
C GLU A 296 8.32 3.57 24.12
N ASN A 297 7.39 3.63 23.17
CA ASN A 297 7.59 4.13 21.81
C ASN A 297 8.66 3.38 21.00
N SER A 298 8.96 2.12 21.32
CA SER A 298 9.72 1.27 20.39
C SER A 298 8.92 1.03 19.12
N ALA A 299 9.58 1.11 17.97
CA ALA A 299 8.96 0.87 16.68
C ALA A 299 8.64 -0.63 16.51
N TYR A 300 7.47 -0.94 15.96
CA TYR A 300 7.04 -2.30 15.66
C TYR A 300 6.16 -2.36 14.41
N VAL A 301 5.99 -3.56 13.86
CA VAL A 301 5.13 -3.86 12.72
C VAL A 301 3.96 -4.71 13.17
N ILE A 302 2.76 -4.30 12.75
CA ILE A 302 1.57 -5.16 12.75
C ILE A 302 1.49 -5.81 11.37
N LEU A 303 1.48 -7.13 11.32
CA LEU A 303 1.40 -7.91 10.09
C LEU A 303 0.18 -8.84 10.16
N LYS A 304 -0.75 -8.71 9.21
CA LYS A 304 -1.93 -9.57 9.14
C LYS A 304 -1.86 -10.50 7.94
N GLY A 305 -2.40 -11.70 8.08
CA GLY A 305 -2.51 -12.64 6.98
C GLY A 305 -3.45 -13.79 7.27
N THR A 306 -3.67 -14.63 6.26
CA THR A 306 -4.47 -15.84 6.34
C THR A 306 -3.58 -17.06 6.11
N PHE A 307 -3.55 -17.97 7.09
CA PHE A 307 -2.91 -19.27 7.00
C PHE A 307 -3.95 -20.33 6.63
N SER A 308 -3.61 -21.25 5.74
CA SER A 308 -4.38 -22.47 5.49
C SER A 308 -3.41 -23.66 5.47
N GLY A 309 -3.72 -24.73 6.19
CA GLY A 309 -2.89 -25.92 6.27
C GLY A 309 -3.50 -26.96 7.19
N THR A 310 -2.66 -27.80 7.80
CA THR A 310 -3.11 -28.79 8.79
C THR A 310 -2.55 -28.49 10.17
N THR A 311 -3.26 -28.94 11.20
CA THR A 311 -2.79 -28.90 12.60
C THR A 311 -2.52 -30.32 13.13
N ASN A 312 -1.51 -30.45 13.98
CA ASN A 312 -1.22 -31.68 14.72
C ASN A 312 -1.95 -31.74 16.07
N GLU A 313 -2.56 -30.63 16.50
CA GLU A 313 -3.26 -30.55 17.77
C GLU A 313 -4.63 -31.24 17.72
N ASN A 314 -5.03 -31.84 18.84
CA ASN A 314 -6.32 -32.51 18.94
C ASN A 314 -7.40 -31.50 19.34
N VAL A 315 -8.28 -31.18 18.38
CA VAL A 315 -9.42 -30.31 18.63
C VAL A 315 -10.69 -31.15 18.72
N ASN A 316 -11.21 -31.29 19.94
CA ASN A 316 -12.50 -31.95 20.20
C ASN A 316 -12.60 -33.42 19.76
N GLY A 317 -11.52 -34.18 19.88
CA GLY A 317 -11.48 -35.57 19.44
C GLY A 317 -11.28 -35.72 17.94
N ALA A 318 -11.16 -34.62 17.18
CA ALA A 318 -10.65 -34.68 15.81
C ALA A 318 -9.16 -35.07 15.84
N PRO A 319 -8.71 -35.96 14.94
CA PRO A 319 -7.31 -36.39 14.91
C PRO A 319 -6.35 -35.23 14.63
N GLY A 320 -5.12 -35.35 15.13
CA GLY A 320 -3.99 -34.47 14.83
C GLY A 320 -3.53 -34.65 13.37
N SER A 321 -4.33 -34.13 12.46
CA SER A 321 -4.06 -33.92 11.03
C SER A 321 -5.23 -33.17 10.37
N SER A 322 -5.96 -32.36 11.14
CA SER A 322 -7.18 -31.71 10.67
C SER A 322 -6.84 -30.47 9.86
N GLU A 323 -7.58 -30.22 8.77
CA GLU A 323 -7.49 -28.97 8.02
C GLU A 323 -7.87 -27.79 8.92
N VAL A 324 -7.08 -26.71 8.83
CA VAL A 324 -7.26 -25.48 9.57
C VAL A 324 -7.04 -24.27 8.67
N THR A 325 -7.94 -23.30 8.77
CA THR A 325 -7.74 -21.95 8.25
C THR A 325 -7.71 -20.98 9.41
N ALA A 326 -6.69 -20.13 9.47
CA ALA A 326 -6.52 -19.16 10.54
C ALA A 326 -6.29 -17.74 10.00
N TYR A 327 -7.01 -16.78 10.56
CA TYR A 327 -6.80 -15.36 10.31
C TYR A 327 -5.92 -14.82 11.44
N VAL A 328 -4.69 -14.43 11.11
CA VAL A 328 -3.65 -14.16 12.11
C VAL A 328 -3.17 -12.70 12.08
N THR A 329 -2.82 -12.18 13.26
CA THR A 329 -2.18 -10.88 13.45
C THR A 329 -0.88 -11.07 14.22
N TYR A 330 0.25 -10.68 13.64
CA TYR A 330 1.57 -10.70 14.28
C TYR A 330 2.01 -9.30 14.69
N TYR A 331 2.63 -9.19 15.86
CA TYR A 331 3.26 -7.97 16.36
C TYR A 331 4.78 -8.20 16.41
N ILE A 332 5.54 -7.35 15.73
CA ILE A 332 6.98 -7.57 15.53
C ILE A 332 7.73 -6.27 15.82
N HIS A 333 8.36 -6.16 16.98
CA HIS A 333 9.25 -5.04 17.29
C HIS A 333 10.43 -4.93 16.33
N LEU A 334 11.02 -3.75 16.19
CA LEU A 334 12.23 -3.52 15.41
C LEU A 334 13.46 -3.44 16.33
N GLY A 335 14.58 -4.01 15.90
CA GLY A 335 15.85 -4.00 16.63
C GLY A 335 16.94 -4.87 15.98
N ASP A 336 18.13 -4.87 16.55
CA ASP A 336 19.23 -5.75 16.16
C ASP A 336 19.50 -6.79 17.24
N TRP A 337 18.86 -7.96 17.09
CA TRP A 337 18.96 -9.06 18.07
C TRP A 337 19.92 -10.16 17.61
N ARG A 338 20.77 -9.90 16.61
CA ARG A 338 21.75 -10.91 16.18
C ARG A 338 22.65 -11.28 17.35
N ALA A 339 23.04 -12.54 17.42
CA ALA A 339 24.01 -13.00 18.39
C ALA A 339 25.39 -12.40 18.04
N LEU A 340 25.78 -11.32 18.73
CA LEU A 340 27.10 -10.71 18.57
C LEU A 340 28.06 -11.35 19.57
N ASN A 341 29.11 -12.02 19.07
CA ASN A 341 30.26 -12.56 19.83
C ASN A 341 29.97 -13.59 20.95
N SER A 342 28.75 -13.70 21.47
CA SER A 342 28.35 -14.53 22.61
C SER A 342 27.58 -15.80 22.24
N GLY A 343 27.09 -15.90 20.99
CA GLY A 343 26.21 -16.98 20.53
C GLY A 343 24.73 -16.85 20.98
N THR A 344 24.40 -15.86 21.82
CA THR A 344 23.03 -15.60 22.28
C THR A 344 22.45 -14.34 21.64
N PRO A 345 21.24 -14.39 21.06
CA PRO A 345 20.52 -13.20 20.58
C PRO A 345 20.37 -12.13 21.68
N ASP A 346 20.59 -10.86 21.34
CA ASP A 346 20.34 -9.74 22.26
C ASP A 346 18.90 -9.22 22.10
N TYR A 347 17.94 -9.86 22.75
CA TYR A 347 16.53 -9.43 22.72
C TYR A 347 16.26 -8.10 23.42
N ASN A 348 17.26 -7.50 24.07
CA ASN A 348 17.12 -6.20 24.75
C ASN A 348 17.37 -5.01 23.81
N ASN A 349 17.84 -5.25 22.58
CA ASN A 349 18.24 -4.21 21.65
C ASN A 349 17.14 -3.87 20.64
N TYR A 350 16.48 -2.73 20.84
CA TYR A 350 15.42 -2.19 19.97
C TYR A 350 15.94 -1.04 19.07
N SER A 351 17.26 -0.94 18.93
CA SER A 351 17.88 0.18 18.22
C SER A 351 17.90 -0.05 16.71
N ILE A 352 17.54 1.00 15.97
CA ILE A 352 17.66 1.12 14.52
C ILE A 352 18.58 2.30 14.23
N LEU A 353 19.75 2.05 13.66
CA LEU A 353 20.80 3.05 13.50
C LEU A 353 20.80 3.63 12.09
N ARG A 354 21.14 4.92 11.97
CA ARG A 354 21.21 5.63 10.68
C ARG A 354 22.17 4.94 9.69
N ASN A 355 21.95 5.10 8.38
CA ASN A 355 22.78 4.52 7.31
C ASN A 355 22.96 2.97 7.40
N ASN A 356 21.98 2.26 7.96
CA ASN A 356 21.95 0.80 7.99
C ASN A 356 20.82 0.24 7.13
N LYS A 357 20.95 -1.05 6.77
CA LYS A 357 19.94 -1.85 6.08
C LYS A 357 19.57 -3.05 6.95
N TYR A 358 18.35 -3.06 7.47
CA TYR A 358 17.79 -4.13 8.29
C TYR A 358 16.88 -5.02 7.44
N VAL A 359 17.08 -6.35 7.48
CA VAL A 359 16.21 -7.31 6.79
C VAL A 359 15.64 -8.29 7.81
N TYR A 360 14.32 -8.25 8.00
CA TYR A 360 13.57 -9.18 8.85
C TYR A 360 12.96 -10.28 8.00
N THR A 361 13.09 -11.54 8.43
CA THR A 361 12.48 -12.69 7.77
C THR A 361 11.39 -13.28 8.65
N VAL A 362 10.16 -13.31 8.15
CA VAL A 362 8.98 -13.89 8.80
C VAL A 362 8.59 -15.15 8.06
N ASN A 363 8.80 -16.30 8.69
CA ASN A 363 8.39 -17.61 8.17
C ASN A 363 7.23 -18.15 9.02
N VAL A 364 6.03 -18.20 8.46
CA VAL A 364 4.84 -18.74 9.12
C VAL A 364 4.84 -20.26 8.99
N ARG A 365 4.96 -20.97 10.13
CA ARG A 365 5.15 -22.44 10.15
C ARG A 365 3.88 -23.25 10.39
N GLY A 366 2.85 -22.65 10.97
CA GLY A 366 1.66 -23.37 11.42
C GLY A 366 0.90 -22.56 12.47
N VAL A 367 -0.13 -23.19 13.03
CA VAL A 367 -1.04 -22.58 14.02
C VAL A 367 -1.12 -23.39 15.31
N ASP A 368 -0.31 -24.44 15.45
CA ASP A 368 -0.36 -25.35 16.61
C ASP A 368 -0.17 -24.60 17.93
N ASP A 369 0.78 -23.65 18.01
CA ASP A 369 1.00 -22.86 19.24
C ASP A 369 -0.22 -21.98 19.60
N LEU A 370 -0.94 -21.44 18.61
CA LEU A 370 -2.16 -20.65 18.83
C LEU A 370 -3.33 -21.55 19.28
N ILE A 371 -3.36 -22.79 18.81
CA ILE A 371 -4.36 -23.78 19.24
C ILE A 371 -4.10 -24.18 20.69
N VAL A 372 -2.83 -24.44 21.06
CA VAL A 372 -2.43 -24.73 22.44
C VAL A 372 -2.77 -23.57 23.37
N GLU A 373 -2.54 -22.33 22.93
CA GLU A 373 -2.92 -21.11 23.67
C GLU A 373 -4.43 -21.06 23.96
N VAL A 374 -5.30 -21.39 23.00
CA VAL A 374 -6.76 -21.36 23.25
C VAL A 374 -7.24 -22.55 24.09
N GLN A 375 -6.54 -23.70 24.03
CA GLN A 375 -6.95 -24.91 24.73
C GLN A 375 -6.35 -25.04 26.14
N THR A 376 -5.35 -24.22 26.50
CA THR A 376 -4.58 -24.32 27.75
C THR A 376 -4.27 -22.93 28.32
N ASP A 377 -3.77 -22.83 29.55
CA ASP A 377 -3.34 -21.54 30.14
C ASP A 377 -1.92 -21.10 29.69
N THR A 378 -1.45 -21.57 28.52
CA THR A 378 -0.09 -21.29 28.02
C THR A 378 -0.11 -20.23 26.93
N GLU A 379 0.21 -18.99 27.29
CA GLU A 379 0.22 -17.86 26.37
C GLU A 379 1.39 -17.84 25.39
N ASN A 380 1.13 -17.44 24.14
CA ASN A 380 2.13 -17.16 23.10
C ASN A 380 1.93 -15.75 22.53
N TRP A 381 2.87 -14.85 22.78
CA TRP A 381 2.75 -13.44 22.44
C TRP A 381 3.24 -13.10 21.04
N SER A 382 3.60 -14.11 20.24
CA SER A 382 4.11 -13.88 18.89
C SER A 382 3.03 -13.51 17.87
N GLY A 383 1.75 -13.76 18.17
CA GLY A 383 0.60 -13.31 17.37
C GLY A 383 -0.74 -13.83 17.92
N ASP A 384 -1.85 -13.26 17.43
CA ASP A 384 -3.23 -13.70 17.70
C ASP A 384 -3.81 -14.40 16.47
N GLY A 385 -4.83 -15.26 16.63
CA GLY A 385 -5.63 -15.68 15.47
C GLY A 385 -6.96 -16.38 15.73
N ASP A 386 -7.87 -16.25 14.76
CA ASP A 386 -9.13 -17.00 14.73
C ASP A 386 -8.97 -18.26 13.89
N MET A 387 -9.04 -19.43 14.53
CA MET A 387 -8.75 -20.73 13.93
C MET A 387 -10.02 -21.53 13.67
N LEU A 388 -10.17 -21.94 12.41
CA LEU A 388 -11.29 -22.71 11.91
C LEU A 388 -10.83 -24.13 11.62
N VAL A 389 -11.19 -25.06 12.50
CA VAL A 389 -10.75 -26.47 12.43
C VAL A 389 -11.88 -27.33 11.87
N SER A 390 -11.55 -28.19 10.90
CA SER A 390 -12.50 -29.04 10.15
C SER A 390 -13.42 -28.24 9.20
N THR A 391 -12.98 -28.10 7.94
CA THR A 391 -13.66 -27.30 6.91
C THR A 391 -13.90 -28.04 5.59
N ASP A 392 -14.32 -29.31 5.59
CA ASP A 392 -14.70 -30.01 4.35
C ASP A 392 -15.80 -29.25 3.56
N ASN A 393 -16.56 -28.38 4.23
CA ASN A 393 -17.62 -27.56 3.64
C ASN A 393 -17.46 -26.04 3.87
N ALA A 394 -16.23 -25.51 3.83
CA ALA A 394 -16.03 -24.06 3.78
C ALA A 394 -16.35 -23.49 2.39
N ARG A 395 -17.05 -22.36 2.35
CA ARG A 395 -17.39 -21.62 1.13
C ARG A 395 -16.93 -20.19 1.25
N ILE A 396 -16.20 -19.74 0.22
CA ILE A 396 -15.67 -18.38 0.13
C ILE A 396 -16.48 -17.64 -0.93
N PHE A 397 -17.13 -16.57 -0.52
CA PHE A 397 -17.95 -15.70 -1.36
C PHE A 397 -17.27 -14.36 -1.57
N ASP A 398 -17.53 -13.75 -2.72
CA ASP A 398 -17.21 -12.34 -2.96
C ASP A 398 -18.22 -11.43 -2.21
N ALA A 399 -18.02 -10.12 -2.30
CA ALA A 399 -18.72 -9.12 -1.50
C ALA A 399 -20.18 -8.89 -1.92
N HIS A 400 -20.59 -9.36 -3.11
CA HIS A 400 -21.93 -9.19 -3.64
C HIS A 400 -22.91 -10.28 -3.17
N TYR A 401 -24.16 -10.21 -3.64
CA TYR A 401 -25.15 -11.26 -3.39
C TYR A 401 -24.71 -12.59 -3.98
N GLU A 402 -24.94 -13.67 -3.22
CA GLU A 402 -24.59 -15.04 -3.60
C GLU A 402 -25.64 -16.06 -3.20
N THR A 403 -25.57 -17.24 -3.82
CA THR A 403 -26.43 -18.39 -3.50
C THR A 403 -25.66 -19.69 -3.42
N THR A 404 -26.05 -20.58 -2.51
CA THR A 404 -25.37 -21.87 -2.35
C THR A 404 -26.28 -22.94 -1.75
N ILE A 405 -26.03 -24.24 -1.98
CA ILE A 405 -26.86 -25.33 -1.42
C ILE A 405 -26.13 -26.07 -0.32
N ILE A 406 -26.65 -26.11 0.91
CA ILE A 406 -26.14 -26.97 1.99
C ILE A 406 -27.04 -28.19 2.16
N SER A 407 -26.53 -29.24 2.80
CA SER A 407 -27.28 -30.47 3.00
C SER A 407 -27.02 -31.12 4.35
N PHE A 408 -28.01 -31.87 4.82
CA PHE A 408 -27.89 -32.66 6.03
C PHE A 408 -28.48 -34.04 5.79
N THR A 409 -27.69 -35.08 6.03
CA THR A 409 -28.20 -36.45 6.01
C THR A 409 -29.03 -36.69 7.27
N LYS A 410 -30.00 -37.61 7.21
CA LYS A 410 -30.77 -38.00 8.40
C LYS A 410 -29.86 -38.44 9.54
N LYS A 411 -28.77 -39.16 9.23
CA LYS A 411 -27.76 -39.57 10.22
C LYS A 411 -27.14 -38.36 10.94
N MET A 412 -26.68 -37.35 10.20
CA MET A 412 -26.09 -36.14 10.80
C MET A 412 -27.05 -35.44 11.76
N ILE A 413 -28.32 -35.32 11.38
CA ILE A 413 -29.35 -34.70 12.23
C ILE A 413 -29.60 -35.58 13.46
N GLY A 414 -29.64 -36.90 13.29
CA GLY A 414 -29.77 -37.87 14.37
C GLY A 414 -28.64 -37.78 15.40
N ASP A 415 -27.39 -37.76 14.94
CA ASP A 415 -26.20 -37.63 15.80
C ASP A 415 -26.22 -36.31 16.60
N LEU A 416 -26.66 -35.21 15.97
CA LEU A 416 -26.82 -33.91 16.64
C LEU A 416 -27.92 -33.96 17.71
N ARG A 417 -29.08 -34.55 17.38
CA ARG A 417 -30.17 -34.74 18.35
C ARG A 417 -29.71 -35.59 19.53
N GLU A 418 -29.00 -36.70 19.27
CA GLU A 418 -28.45 -37.57 20.31
C GLU A 418 -27.46 -36.82 21.23
N LYS A 419 -26.57 -36.01 20.65
CA LYS A 419 -25.62 -35.17 21.39
C LYS A 419 -26.31 -34.11 22.25
N TYR A 420 -27.44 -33.57 21.78
CA TYR A 420 -28.13 -32.46 22.44
C TYR A 420 -29.19 -32.91 23.45
N SER A 421 -29.66 -34.15 23.35
CA SER A 421 -30.61 -34.73 24.30
C SER A 421 -29.97 -34.96 25.67
N SER A 422 -30.83 -35.09 26.68
CA SER A 422 -30.39 -35.37 28.05
C SER A 422 -30.20 -36.87 28.32
N ASP A 423 -30.81 -37.73 27.49
CA ASP A 423 -30.81 -39.18 27.64
C ASP A 423 -29.85 -39.90 26.68
N GLY A 424 -29.16 -39.14 25.81
CA GLY A 424 -28.24 -39.69 24.81
C GLY A 424 -28.95 -40.48 23.71
N THR A 425 -30.20 -40.13 23.39
CA THR A 425 -30.93 -40.67 22.21
C THR A 425 -31.40 -39.55 21.30
N ALA A 426 -31.47 -39.79 19.99
CA ALA A 426 -31.98 -38.80 19.04
C ALA A 426 -33.46 -38.44 19.30
N ALA A 427 -34.28 -39.41 19.73
CA ALA A 427 -35.69 -39.21 20.04
C ALA A 427 -35.91 -38.34 21.29
N GLY A 428 -34.97 -38.36 22.24
CA GLY A 428 -35.05 -37.59 23.49
C GLY A 428 -34.71 -36.11 23.38
N CYS A 429 -34.25 -35.63 22.22
CA CYS A 429 -33.98 -34.20 21.98
C CYS A 429 -35.28 -33.45 21.68
N THR A 430 -35.61 -32.42 22.47
CA THR A 430 -36.73 -31.51 22.14
C THR A 430 -36.32 -30.47 21.10
N LEU A 431 -37.31 -29.82 20.47
CA LEU A 431 -37.07 -28.72 19.53
C LEU A 431 -36.33 -27.56 20.20
N GLU A 432 -36.70 -27.20 21.44
CA GLU A 432 -36.06 -26.14 22.21
C GLU A 432 -34.59 -26.46 22.50
N GLN A 433 -34.30 -27.69 22.94
CA GLN A 433 -32.93 -28.15 23.17
C GLN A 433 -32.10 -28.10 21.88
N PHE A 434 -32.69 -28.53 20.76
CA PHE A 434 -32.03 -28.47 19.46
C PHE A 434 -31.73 -27.03 19.06
N LYS A 435 -32.70 -26.11 19.16
CA LYS A 435 -32.52 -24.70 18.80
C LYS A 435 -31.48 -23.98 19.66
N GLU A 436 -31.42 -24.31 20.95
CA GLU A 436 -30.47 -23.77 21.92
C GLU A 436 -29.03 -24.26 21.65
N LYS A 437 -28.84 -25.56 21.44
CA LYS A 437 -27.50 -26.17 21.33
C LYS A 437 -26.94 -26.21 19.91
N PHE A 438 -27.79 -26.16 18.88
CA PHE A 438 -27.37 -26.01 17.49
C PHE A 438 -27.04 -24.53 17.21
N LEU A 439 -25.78 -24.18 17.39
CA LEU A 439 -25.31 -22.80 17.31
C LEU A 439 -25.04 -22.37 15.87
N ILE A 440 -25.54 -21.18 15.52
CA ILE A 440 -25.15 -20.47 14.30
C ILE A 440 -24.54 -19.16 14.77
N HIS A 441 -23.24 -18.99 14.56
CA HIS A 441 -22.51 -17.81 14.99
C HIS A 441 -21.98 -17.05 13.78
N ALA A 442 -21.91 -15.73 13.87
CA ALA A 442 -21.23 -14.89 12.92
C ALA A 442 -20.12 -14.09 13.60
N ALA A 443 -19.01 -13.91 12.91
CA ALA A 443 -17.95 -12.96 13.21
C ALA A 443 -18.05 -11.82 12.18
N THR A 444 -18.48 -10.66 12.63
CA THR A 444 -18.79 -9.51 11.79
C THR A 444 -18.34 -8.20 12.44
N PRO A 445 -18.32 -7.09 11.71
CA PRO A 445 -18.05 -5.76 12.25
C PRO A 445 -18.94 -5.33 13.43
N LYS A 446 -20.13 -5.94 13.61
CA LYS A 446 -21.04 -5.59 14.72
C LYS A 446 -20.66 -6.24 16.05
N ASN A 447 -19.84 -7.28 16.01
CA ASN A 447 -19.36 -7.98 17.20
C ASN A 447 -17.83 -8.02 17.23
N ASP A 448 -17.18 -7.02 16.64
CA ASP A 448 -15.72 -6.88 16.57
C ASP A 448 -15.03 -8.14 16.02
N PHE A 449 -15.71 -8.83 15.10
CA PHE A 449 -15.30 -10.10 14.52
C PHE A 449 -15.15 -11.24 15.53
N VAL A 450 -15.79 -11.15 16.69
CA VAL A 450 -15.89 -12.23 17.68
C VAL A 450 -17.14 -13.08 17.39
N PRO A 451 -16.99 -14.39 17.10
CA PRO A 451 -18.12 -15.27 16.81
C PRO A 451 -19.22 -15.25 17.89
N SER A 452 -20.44 -14.90 17.50
CA SER A 452 -21.61 -14.90 18.40
C SER A 452 -22.93 -15.06 17.63
N ALA A 453 -24.03 -15.27 18.34
CA ALA A 453 -25.37 -15.41 17.73
C ALA A 453 -25.96 -14.09 17.16
N SER A 454 -25.25 -12.97 17.28
CA SER A 454 -25.66 -11.68 16.72
C SER A 454 -25.32 -11.55 15.24
N ASP A 455 -26.07 -10.72 14.51
CA ASP A 455 -25.79 -10.37 13.11
C ASP A 455 -25.66 -11.58 12.15
N ILE A 456 -26.38 -12.67 12.43
CA ILE A 456 -26.46 -13.87 11.58
C ILE A 456 -27.45 -13.72 10.41
N GLY A 457 -28.18 -12.60 10.36
CA GLY A 457 -29.32 -12.39 9.46
C GLY A 457 -28.97 -12.11 8.00
N TRP A 458 -27.69 -11.95 7.66
CA TRP A 458 -27.19 -11.82 6.28
C TRP A 458 -27.19 -13.15 5.52
N VAL A 459 -27.50 -14.27 6.20
CA VAL A 459 -27.81 -15.54 5.57
C VAL A 459 -29.26 -15.89 5.84
N SER A 460 -29.96 -16.31 4.79
CA SER A 460 -31.31 -16.86 4.90
C SER A 460 -31.42 -18.15 4.11
N TYR A 461 -32.41 -18.97 4.44
CA TYR A 461 -32.47 -20.36 4.02
C TYR A 461 -33.82 -20.68 3.37
N ARG A 462 -33.82 -21.63 2.44
CA ARG A 462 -35.04 -22.20 1.86
C ARG A 462 -34.82 -23.67 1.57
N ARG A 463 -35.73 -24.52 2.04
CA ARG A 463 -35.69 -25.95 1.72
C ARG A 463 -35.93 -26.14 0.22
N ASN A 464 -35.11 -26.98 -0.41
CA ASN A 464 -35.27 -27.30 -1.82
C ASN A 464 -36.36 -28.36 -1.98
N THR A 465 -37.47 -27.97 -2.63
CA THR A 465 -38.64 -28.84 -2.85
C THR A 465 -38.98 -29.01 -4.33
N GLU A 466 -38.26 -28.33 -5.21
CA GLU A 466 -38.47 -28.33 -6.67
C GLU A 466 -37.17 -28.64 -7.41
N GLY A 467 -37.28 -29.16 -8.64
CA GLY A 467 -36.12 -29.44 -9.49
C GLY A 467 -35.21 -30.55 -8.94
N ASP A 468 -33.94 -30.51 -9.32
CA ASP A 468 -32.90 -31.33 -8.68
C ASP A 468 -32.47 -30.64 -7.38
N ALA A 469 -33.00 -31.08 -6.23
CA ALA A 469 -32.76 -30.46 -4.93
C ALA A 469 -31.27 -30.33 -4.54
N SER A 470 -30.39 -31.12 -5.15
CA SER A 470 -28.95 -31.07 -4.92
C SER A 470 -28.21 -30.01 -5.74
N LYS A 471 -28.85 -29.43 -6.76
CA LYS A 471 -28.21 -28.53 -7.75
C LYS A 471 -29.00 -27.27 -8.05
N ASP A 472 -30.33 -27.37 -8.15
CA ASP A 472 -31.20 -26.27 -8.53
C ASP A 472 -31.44 -25.38 -7.30
N PHE A 473 -31.01 -24.12 -7.36
CA PHE A 473 -31.36 -23.14 -6.33
C PHE A 473 -32.86 -22.85 -6.35
N MET A 474 -33.40 -22.59 -5.17
CA MET A 474 -34.72 -21.99 -5.02
C MET A 474 -34.65 -20.48 -5.28
N ASP A 475 -35.76 -19.88 -5.70
CA ASP A 475 -35.90 -18.43 -5.82
C ASP A 475 -35.80 -17.73 -4.44
N TYR A 476 -35.35 -16.47 -4.40
CA TYR A 476 -35.28 -15.72 -3.15
C TYR A 476 -36.67 -15.30 -2.65
N LYS A 477 -37.46 -14.65 -3.51
CA LYS A 477 -38.86 -14.31 -3.29
C LYS A 477 -39.65 -14.47 -4.58
N SER A 478 -40.92 -14.83 -4.47
CA SER A 478 -41.83 -14.92 -5.61
C SER A 478 -43.29 -14.77 -5.15
N PRO A 479 -44.15 -14.11 -5.93
CA PRO A 479 -45.56 -13.93 -5.57
C PRO A 479 -46.36 -15.22 -5.78
N LYS A 480 -45.78 -16.22 -6.47
CA LYS A 480 -46.53 -17.33 -7.06
C LYS A 480 -46.59 -18.59 -6.20
N THR A 481 -45.68 -18.82 -5.23
CA THR A 481 -45.59 -20.18 -4.63
C THR A 481 -45.06 -20.33 -3.18
N ILE A 482 -44.12 -19.53 -2.61
CA ILE A 482 -43.30 -20.03 -1.45
C ILE A 482 -43.10 -19.06 -0.25
N GLY A 483 -43.44 -17.76 -0.31
CA GLY A 483 -43.33 -16.84 0.85
C GLY A 483 -41.92 -16.31 1.14
N GLU A 484 -41.65 -15.84 2.37
CA GLU A 484 -40.34 -15.29 2.80
C GLU A 484 -39.32 -16.40 3.13
N PRO A 485 -38.01 -16.22 2.83
CA PRO A 485 -36.96 -17.15 3.26
C PRO A 485 -36.90 -17.33 4.79
N LEU A 486 -36.56 -18.54 5.23
CA LEU A 486 -36.34 -18.87 6.63
C LEU A 486 -35.16 -18.09 7.19
N LYS A 487 -35.34 -17.49 8.36
CA LYS A 487 -34.23 -17.00 9.20
C LYS A 487 -33.64 -18.14 10.03
N ALA A 488 -32.54 -17.89 10.72
CA ALA A 488 -31.78 -18.91 11.46
C ALA A 488 -32.66 -19.83 12.33
N ASP A 489 -33.57 -19.27 13.14
CA ASP A 489 -34.45 -20.08 14.00
C ASP A 489 -35.46 -20.92 13.22
N GLY A 490 -35.98 -20.41 12.10
CA GLY A 490 -36.86 -21.16 11.22
C GLY A 490 -36.12 -22.28 10.49
N PHE A 491 -34.85 -22.06 10.11
CA PHE A 491 -33.98 -23.10 9.56
C PHE A 491 -33.70 -24.20 10.58
N LYS A 492 -33.38 -23.84 11.84
CA LYS A 492 -33.16 -24.83 12.91
C LYS A 492 -34.39 -25.70 13.15
N GLU A 493 -35.57 -25.09 13.14
CA GLU A 493 -36.85 -25.77 13.33
C GLU A 493 -37.18 -26.71 12.15
N ASP A 494 -37.03 -26.23 10.93
CA ASP A 494 -37.22 -27.03 9.72
C ASP A 494 -36.23 -28.23 9.67
N LEU A 495 -34.97 -28.02 10.07
CA LEU A 495 -33.96 -29.07 10.13
C LEU A 495 -34.26 -30.13 11.20
N TYR A 496 -34.77 -29.71 12.37
CA TYR A 496 -35.20 -30.63 13.42
C TYR A 496 -36.32 -31.56 12.93
N HIS A 497 -37.32 -31.01 12.25
CA HIS A 497 -38.45 -31.77 11.70
C HIS A 497 -38.06 -32.64 10.48
N ALA A 498 -37.06 -32.23 9.70
CA ALA A 498 -36.57 -33.01 8.57
C ALA A 498 -36.15 -34.44 8.96
N TYR A 499 -35.63 -34.63 10.18
CA TYR A 499 -35.24 -35.96 10.67
C TYR A 499 -36.38 -36.98 10.61
N ASP A 500 -37.59 -36.56 10.98
CA ASP A 500 -38.76 -37.44 11.06
C ASP A 500 -39.39 -37.70 9.67
N GLU A 501 -39.11 -36.83 8.70
CA GLU A 501 -39.64 -36.90 7.34
C GLU A 501 -38.74 -37.68 6.36
N LEU A 502 -37.43 -37.71 6.64
CA LEU A 502 -36.44 -38.35 5.78
C LEU A 502 -36.47 -39.88 5.88
N ALA A 503 -36.25 -40.55 4.74
CA ALA A 503 -35.87 -41.95 4.71
C ALA A 503 -34.50 -42.17 5.39
N ASP A 504 -34.13 -43.41 5.73
CA ASP A 504 -32.93 -43.71 6.53
C ASP A 504 -31.61 -43.26 5.88
N ASP A 505 -31.53 -43.30 4.54
CA ASP A 505 -30.44 -42.77 3.71
C ASP A 505 -30.76 -41.37 3.14
N GLY A 506 -31.85 -40.76 3.58
CA GLY A 506 -32.36 -39.49 3.09
C GLY A 506 -31.45 -38.31 3.42
N THR A 507 -31.48 -37.31 2.53
CA THR A 507 -30.78 -36.03 2.67
C THR A 507 -31.74 -34.88 2.41
N VAL A 508 -31.73 -33.88 3.28
CA VAL A 508 -32.44 -32.61 3.07
C VAL A 508 -31.46 -31.57 2.51
N TYR A 509 -31.94 -30.71 1.62
CA TYR A 509 -31.16 -29.68 0.95
C TYR A 509 -31.76 -28.29 1.20
N TYR A 510 -30.89 -27.30 1.38
CA TYR A 510 -31.28 -25.91 1.59
C TYR A 510 -30.48 -24.96 0.70
N THR A 511 -31.20 -24.13 -0.05
CA THR A 511 -30.66 -22.96 -0.72
C THR A 511 -30.43 -21.89 0.33
N CYS A 512 -29.18 -21.50 0.52
CA CYS A 512 -28.74 -20.38 1.33
C CYS A 512 -28.59 -19.15 0.42
N PHE A 513 -29.25 -18.06 0.80
CA PHE A 513 -29.12 -16.76 0.18
C PHE A 513 -28.19 -15.91 1.04
N ILE A 514 -27.09 -15.47 0.44
CA ILE A 514 -26.02 -14.73 1.09
C ILE A 514 -26.17 -13.26 0.68
N ASP A 515 -26.55 -12.41 1.62
CA ASP A 515 -26.64 -10.97 1.36
C ASP A 515 -25.25 -10.41 1.01
N GLU A 516 -25.22 -9.35 0.22
CA GLU A 516 -23.97 -8.60 -0.01
C GLU A 516 -23.38 -8.14 1.32
N TYR A 517 -22.05 -8.04 1.39
CA TYR A 517 -21.34 -7.56 2.58
C TYR A 517 -21.43 -6.04 2.69
N PHE A 518 -22.66 -5.57 2.92
CA PHE A 518 -22.99 -4.16 3.05
C PHE A 518 -24.09 -3.96 4.10
N TYR A 519 -23.85 -3.08 5.06
CA TYR A 519 -24.86 -2.67 6.04
C TYR A 519 -25.61 -1.44 5.53
N GLY A 520 -26.87 -1.63 5.15
CA GLY A 520 -27.71 -0.58 4.59
C GLY A 520 -29.21 -0.86 4.71
N ASP A 521 -30.00 0.11 4.30
CA ASP A 521 -31.47 0.03 4.31
C ASP A 521 -32.01 -0.94 3.24
N ALA A 522 -33.34 -1.13 3.22
CA ALA A 522 -34.00 -1.98 2.22
C ALA A 522 -33.80 -1.51 0.76
N ASN A 523 -33.44 -0.23 0.57
CA ASN A 523 -33.12 0.33 -0.74
C ASN A 523 -31.64 0.15 -1.12
N GLY A 524 -30.82 -0.41 -0.22
CA GLY A 524 -29.39 -0.65 -0.38
C GLY A 524 -28.53 0.56 -0.05
N ASN A 525 -29.12 1.65 0.43
CA ASN A 525 -28.40 2.86 0.82
C ASN A 525 -27.74 2.65 2.18
N TYR A 526 -26.62 3.35 2.39
CA TYR A 526 -25.97 3.39 3.69
C TYR A 526 -26.90 3.98 4.75
N ASP A 527 -27.12 3.26 5.85
CA ASP A 527 -28.07 3.63 6.90
C ASP A 527 -27.42 4.16 8.18
N GLY A 528 -26.08 4.16 8.26
CA GLY A 528 -25.35 4.61 9.45
C GLY A 528 -25.30 3.61 10.60
N SER A 529 -25.84 2.39 10.44
CA SER A 529 -25.90 1.40 11.52
C SER A 529 -24.53 0.85 11.92
N VAL A 530 -23.60 0.79 10.98
CA VAL A 530 -22.19 0.41 11.16
C VAL A 530 -21.36 1.41 10.36
N LYS A 531 -20.26 1.94 10.90
CA LYS A 531 -19.36 2.81 10.13
C LYS A 531 -18.84 2.10 8.88
N LEU A 532 -18.79 2.76 7.72
CA LEU A 532 -18.25 2.19 6.48
C LEU A 532 -16.83 1.66 6.70
N SER A 533 -16.02 2.42 7.43
CA SER A 533 -14.64 2.06 7.82
C SER A 533 -14.53 0.74 8.61
N ASN A 534 -15.60 0.27 9.25
CA ASN A 534 -15.60 -1.00 9.99
C ASN A 534 -15.87 -2.23 9.10
N PHE A 535 -16.29 -2.06 7.84
CA PHE A 535 -16.63 -3.20 6.97
C PHE A 535 -16.21 -3.09 5.50
N ILE A 536 -15.83 -1.90 5.02
CA ILE A 536 -15.25 -1.67 3.69
C ILE A 536 -13.72 -1.70 3.80
N ASN A 537 -13.02 -2.32 2.86
CA ASN A 537 -11.56 -2.58 2.94
C ASN A 537 -11.14 -3.35 4.21
N GLN A 538 -12.05 -4.17 4.76
CA GLN A 538 -11.82 -4.95 5.98
C GLN A 538 -11.67 -6.45 5.71
N GLN A 539 -11.35 -7.20 6.74
CA GLN A 539 -11.30 -8.65 6.68
C GLN A 539 -12.68 -9.27 6.34
N PRO A 540 -12.72 -10.50 5.81
CA PRO A 540 -13.98 -11.20 5.55
C PRO A 540 -14.88 -11.28 6.79
N ARG A 541 -16.19 -11.24 6.61
CA ARG A 541 -17.14 -11.69 7.65
C ARG A 541 -17.37 -13.18 7.53
N ILE A 542 -17.60 -13.84 8.66
CA ILE A 542 -17.72 -15.29 8.71
C ILE A 542 -19.05 -15.63 9.37
N LEU A 543 -19.76 -16.63 8.82
CA LEU A 543 -20.87 -17.31 9.50
C LEU A 543 -20.56 -18.80 9.56
N GLN A 544 -20.84 -19.37 10.72
CA GLN A 544 -20.57 -20.75 11.04
C GLN A 544 -21.85 -21.41 11.51
N ILE A 545 -22.13 -22.58 10.94
CA ILE A 545 -23.13 -23.51 11.45
C ILE A 545 -22.36 -24.50 12.34
N CYS A 546 -22.23 -24.15 13.62
CA CYS A 546 -21.23 -24.70 14.52
C CYS A 546 -21.57 -26.11 15.02
N THR A 547 -20.52 -26.88 15.27
CA THR A 547 -20.55 -28.12 16.06
C THR A 547 -19.77 -27.98 17.38
N LYS A 548 -18.83 -27.01 17.49
CA LYS A 548 -18.15 -26.55 18.73
C LYS A 548 -17.50 -25.16 18.57
N TYR A 549 -17.36 -24.41 19.67
CA TYR A 549 -16.63 -23.13 19.74
C TYR A 549 -15.92 -22.95 21.11
N VAL A 550 -14.70 -22.41 21.13
CA VAL A 550 -13.88 -22.09 22.32
C VAL A 550 -13.08 -20.79 22.07
N LYS A 551 -12.92 -19.93 23.08
CA LYS A 551 -12.15 -18.66 23.00
C LYS A 551 -11.05 -18.64 24.08
N ASN A 552 -9.92 -17.95 23.84
CA ASN A 552 -8.93 -17.67 24.87
C ASN A 552 -9.53 -16.78 25.99
N ASP A 553 -9.16 -17.06 27.24
CA ASP A 553 -9.55 -16.34 28.45
C ASP A 553 -8.63 -15.13 28.76
N GLU A 554 -7.44 -15.01 28.17
CA GLU A 554 -6.57 -13.83 28.30
C GLU A 554 -7.16 -12.61 27.56
N ILE A 555 -7.28 -11.49 28.26
CA ILE A 555 -7.99 -10.29 27.78
C ILE A 555 -7.24 -9.61 26.64
N SER A 556 -5.90 -9.68 26.64
CA SER A 556 -5.09 -9.12 25.55
C SER A 556 -5.04 -9.99 24.30
N SER A 557 -5.44 -11.28 24.39
CA SER A 557 -5.50 -12.20 23.26
C SER A 557 -6.87 -12.16 22.58
N ASN A 558 -6.87 -12.20 21.26
CA ASN A 558 -8.10 -12.35 20.47
C ASN A 558 -8.27 -13.77 19.89
N SER A 559 -7.46 -14.73 20.33
CA SER A 559 -7.43 -16.07 19.74
C SER A 559 -8.71 -16.90 20.02
N SER A 560 -9.17 -17.66 19.03
CA SER A 560 -10.33 -18.56 19.18
C SER A 560 -10.28 -19.80 18.30
N ILE A 561 -10.95 -20.89 18.72
CA ILE A 561 -11.08 -22.15 17.96
C ILE A 561 -12.55 -22.46 17.70
N SER A 562 -12.89 -22.77 16.46
CA SER A 562 -14.24 -23.17 16.06
C SER A 562 -14.24 -24.43 15.18
N MET A 563 -15.23 -25.30 15.36
CA MET A 563 -15.58 -26.41 14.46
C MET A 563 -16.99 -26.22 13.92
N ALA A 564 -17.19 -26.41 12.61
CA ALA A 564 -18.47 -26.14 11.95
C ALA A 564 -18.84 -27.21 10.91
N ALA A 565 -20.14 -27.47 10.77
CA ALA A 565 -20.69 -28.29 9.67
C ALA A 565 -20.57 -27.56 8.33
N TYR A 566 -20.75 -26.23 8.36
CA TYR A 566 -20.57 -25.31 7.24
C TYR A 566 -19.97 -24.00 7.73
N THR A 567 -19.03 -23.46 6.95
CA THR A 567 -18.48 -22.11 7.17
C THR A 567 -18.66 -21.29 5.90
N PHE A 568 -19.28 -20.12 6.02
CA PHE A 568 -19.41 -19.14 4.97
C PHE A 568 -18.50 -17.96 5.29
N SER A 569 -17.46 -17.77 4.49
CA SER A 569 -16.59 -16.60 4.56
C SER A 569 -16.93 -15.68 3.39
N GLN A 570 -17.27 -14.43 3.66
CA GLN A 570 -17.58 -13.44 2.62
C GLN A 570 -16.60 -12.28 2.67
N ARG A 571 -15.92 -12.05 1.55
CA ARG A 571 -14.93 -10.98 1.41
C ARG A 571 -15.61 -9.61 1.46
N SER A 572 -14.93 -8.61 2.02
CA SER A 572 -15.45 -7.24 2.11
C SER A 572 -15.50 -6.56 0.74
N ILE A 573 -16.32 -5.53 0.61
CA ILE A 573 -16.25 -4.64 -0.55
C ILE A 573 -14.93 -3.85 -0.46
N CYS A 574 -14.20 -3.79 -1.58
CA CYS A 574 -13.00 -2.97 -1.68
C CYS A 574 -13.28 -1.60 -2.32
N THR A 575 -12.59 -0.54 -1.92
CA THR A 575 -12.68 0.78 -2.55
C THR A 575 -11.37 1.54 -2.49
N VAL A 576 -11.18 2.39 -3.49
CA VAL A 576 -10.04 3.32 -3.59
C VAL A 576 -10.28 4.66 -2.89
N TYR A 577 -11.49 4.90 -2.40
CA TYR A 577 -11.83 6.17 -1.78
C TYR A 577 -11.25 6.28 -0.37
N ASP A 578 -10.98 7.52 0.03
CA ASP A 578 -10.63 7.85 1.40
C ASP A 578 -11.81 7.56 2.33
N MET A 579 -11.55 6.83 3.41
CA MET A 579 -12.60 6.40 4.34
C MET A 579 -13.26 7.60 5.03
N ASP A 580 -12.48 8.59 5.47
CA ASP A 580 -13.05 9.76 6.14
C ASP A 580 -13.94 10.56 5.19
N ARG A 581 -13.59 10.63 3.90
CA ARG A 581 -14.45 11.24 2.88
C ARG A 581 -15.74 10.46 2.69
N LEU A 582 -15.65 9.13 2.56
CA LEU A 582 -16.84 8.28 2.44
C LEU A 582 -17.76 8.39 3.66
N GLU A 583 -17.22 8.55 4.86
CA GLU A 583 -18.00 8.77 6.08
C GLU A 583 -18.62 10.18 6.12
N ASN A 584 -18.00 11.17 5.47
CA ASN A 584 -18.40 12.59 5.46
C ASN A 584 -18.99 13.09 4.12
N ASN A 585 -20.04 12.41 3.65
CA ASN A 585 -20.94 12.73 2.54
C ASN A 585 -20.47 12.40 1.12
N VAL A 586 -19.30 11.81 0.90
CA VAL A 586 -18.89 11.37 -0.45
C VAL A 586 -19.57 10.05 -0.81
N ASN A 587 -20.34 10.04 -1.90
CA ASN A 587 -20.90 8.84 -2.49
C ASN A 587 -19.92 8.23 -3.49
N GLY A 588 -18.91 7.54 -2.96
CA GLY A 588 -18.00 6.73 -3.77
C GLY A 588 -18.59 5.39 -4.19
N TRP A 589 -17.78 4.58 -4.87
CA TRP A 589 -18.12 3.22 -5.28
C TRP A 589 -17.16 2.20 -4.67
N GLY A 590 -17.59 0.95 -4.57
CA GLY A 590 -16.76 -0.18 -4.17
C GLY A 590 -16.90 -1.35 -5.13
N THR A 591 -15.93 -2.27 -5.12
CA THR A 591 -15.78 -3.35 -6.08
C THR A 591 -15.80 -4.74 -5.43
N GLU A 592 -16.18 -5.73 -6.23
CA GLU A 592 -15.95 -7.15 -5.97
C GLU A 592 -14.44 -7.46 -6.03
N TRP A 593 -14.02 -8.60 -5.49
CA TRP A 593 -12.62 -9.01 -5.50
C TRP A 593 -12.19 -9.58 -6.84
N LYS A 594 -13.01 -10.47 -7.42
CA LYS A 594 -12.63 -11.21 -8.63
C LYS A 594 -13.76 -11.27 -9.64
N GLN A 595 -13.41 -11.67 -10.86
CA GLN A 595 -14.44 -11.86 -11.89
C GLN A 595 -15.04 -13.24 -11.70
N GLU A 596 -16.36 -13.28 -11.57
CA GLU A 596 -17.09 -14.53 -11.55
C GLU A 596 -17.79 -14.77 -12.89
N GLY A 597 -17.53 -15.92 -13.51
CA GLY A 597 -18.01 -16.24 -14.84
C GLY A 597 -17.03 -15.89 -15.96
N GLU A 598 -17.39 -16.25 -17.18
CA GLU A 598 -16.53 -16.15 -18.36
C GLU A 598 -16.28 -14.70 -18.80
N TYR A 599 -15.19 -14.46 -19.53
CA TYR A 599 -15.04 -13.23 -20.30
C TYR A 599 -16.22 -13.06 -21.27
N MET A 600 -16.63 -11.83 -21.50
CA MET A 600 -17.87 -11.52 -22.22
C MET A 600 -17.59 -10.82 -23.55
N GLY A 601 -18.42 -11.11 -24.55
CA GLY A 601 -18.31 -10.55 -25.90
C GLY A 601 -18.98 -9.18 -26.05
N TYR A 602 -18.82 -8.59 -27.24
CA TYR A 602 -19.49 -7.34 -27.62
C TYR A 602 -21.02 -7.54 -27.61
N PRO A 603 -21.82 -6.61 -27.05
CA PRO A 603 -23.28 -6.74 -27.06
C PRO A 603 -23.81 -6.73 -28.51
N GLN A 604 -24.74 -7.62 -28.84
CA GLN A 604 -25.14 -7.88 -30.24
C GLN A 604 -25.94 -6.75 -30.94
N PHE A 605 -26.01 -5.55 -30.38
CA PHE A 605 -26.75 -4.41 -30.94
C PHE A 605 -25.86 -3.19 -31.13
N LYS A 606 -26.18 -2.37 -32.14
CA LYS A 606 -25.59 -1.02 -32.27
C LYS A 606 -26.16 -0.16 -31.15
N VAL A 607 -25.27 0.42 -30.35
CA VAL A 607 -25.66 1.35 -29.28
C VAL A 607 -25.86 2.73 -29.90
N MET A 608 -27.05 3.30 -29.75
CA MET A 608 -27.37 4.65 -30.18
C MET A 608 -26.86 5.68 -29.16
N GLN A 609 -26.77 6.95 -29.56
CA GLN A 609 -26.17 8.01 -28.76
C GLN A 609 -27.05 8.36 -27.55
N ASP A 610 -26.69 7.82 -26.38
CA ASP A 610 -27.42 7.95 -25.12
C ASP A 610 -26.64 8.77 -24.08
N PRO A 611 -27.25 9.16 -22.93
CA PRO A 611 -26.53 9.77 -21.84
C PRO A 611 -25.39 8.86 -21.39
N ASN A 612 -24.17 9.34 -21.54
CA ASN A 612 -22.92 8.60 -21.39
C ASN A 612 -22.05 9.28 -20.34
N SER A 613 -22.09 8.78 -19.11
CA SER A 613 -21.27 9.23 -18.00
C SER A 613 -19.88 8.59 -18.06
N LEU A 614 -18.85 9.41 -17.87
CA LEU A 614 -17.48 8.93 -17.65
C LEU A 614 -17.28 8.41 -16.22
N LEU A 615 -18.10 8.86 -15.26
CA LEU A 615 -17.92 8.66 -13.83
C LEU A 615 -18.86 7.64 -13.20
N ASN A 616 -20.02 7.37 -13.80
CA ASN A 616 -21.04 6.51 -13.21
C ASN A 616 -21.58 5.47 -14.20
N GLY A 617 -21.05 4.25 -14.09
CA GLY A 617 -21.47 3.15 -14.95
C GLY A 617 -22.90 2.68 -14.72
N ARG A 618 -23.45 2.92 -13.52
CA ARG A 618 -24.83 2.57 -13.20
C ARG A 618 -25.79 3.37 -14.03
N THR A 619 -25.58 4.68 -14.10
CA THR A 619 -26.35 5.59 -14.94
C THR A 619 -26.32 5.15 -16.40
N ASN A 620 -25.14 4.74 -16.90
CA ASN A 620 -24.98 4.24 -18.27
C ASN A 620 -25.85 3.01 -18.53
N ILE A 621 -25.75 1.98 -17.68
CA ILE A 621 -26.50 0.73 -17.86
C ILE A 621 -28.01 0.94 -17.63
N TRP A 622 -28.38 1.70 -16.59
CA TRP A 622 -29.78 1.97 -16.25
C TRP A 622 -30.52 2.72 -17.36
N ASN A 623 -29.88 3.72 -17.98
CA ASN A 623 -30.47 4.45 -19.11
C ASN A 623 -30.64 3.54 -20.33
N ARG A 624 -29.72 2.61 -20.58
CA ARG A 624 -29.86 1.62 -21.67
C ARG A 624 -31.02 0.66 -21.43
N LEU A 625 -31.19 0.16 -20.20
CA LEU A 625 -32.35 -0.68 -19.85
C LEU A 625 -33.66 0.04 -20.14
N LYS A 626 -33.75 1.34 -19.77
CA LYS A 626 -34.91 2.17 -20.08
C LYS A 626 -35.19 2.28 -21.57
N LEU A 627 -34.16 2.45 -22.39
CA LEU A 627 -34.32 2.61 -23.83
C LEU A 627 -34.71 1.32 -24.54
N GLN A 628 -34.19 0.18 -24.09
CA GLN A 628 -34.56 -1.13 -24.63
C GLN A 628 -36.01 -1.53 -24.30
N SER A 629 -36.63 -0.84 -23.33
CA SER A 629 -38.03 -1.01 -22.96
C SER A 629 -39.04 -0.23 -23.83
N TYR A 630 -38.59 0.60 -24.78
CA TYR A 630 -39.50 1.28 -25.72
C TYR A 630 -40.17 0.28 -26.68
N PRO A 631 -41.52 0.25 -26.74
CA PRO A 631 -42.26 -0.61 -27.67
C PRO A 631 -41.88 -0.31 -29.12
N GLY A 632 -41.43 -1.32 -29.86
CA GLY A 632 -41.13 -1.23 -31.29
C GLY A 632 -39.65 -1.02 -31.67
N LEU A 633 -38.75 -0.77 -30.71
CA LEU A 633 -37.30 -0.70 -30.97
C LEU A 633 -36.57 -2.01 -30.64
N PHE A 634 -36.75 -2.53 -29.43
CA PHE A 634 -36.08 -3.77 -28.97
C PHE A 634 -36.93 -4.68 -28.08
N GLY A 635 -38.04 -4.17 -27.51
CA GLY A 635 -39.10 -4.97 -26.89
C GLY A 635 -38.75 -5.69 -25.58
N LYS A 636 -37.71 -5.27 -24.84
CA LYS A 636 -37.33 -5.94 -23.58
C LYS A 636 -38.09 -5.35 -22.39
N GLY A 637 -38.66 -6.22 -21.56
CA GLY A 637 -39.22 -5.84 -20.28
C GLY A 637 -38.13 -5.71 -19.21
N TYR A 638 -38.51 -5.27 -18.03
CA TYR A 638 -37.65 -5.27 -16.84
C TYR A 638 -37.67 -6.62 -16.12
N ASP A 639 -37.89 -7.75 -16.81
CA ASP A 639 -38.14 -9.03 -16.13
C ASP A 639 -36.83 -9.72 -15.72
N TRP A 640 -36.69 -10.09 -14.44
CA TRP A 640 -35.50 -10.77 -13.91
C TRP A 640 -35.13 -12.04 -14.68
N ASN A 641 -36.15 -12.84 -15.03
CA ASN A 641 -35.98 -14.10 -15.75
C ASN A 641 -35.44 -13.96 -17.19
N GLN A 642 -35.36 -12.74 -17.74
CA GLN A 642 -34.72 -12.47 -19.04
C GLN A 642 -33.20 -12.34 -18.91
N TYR A 643 -32.69 -12.01 -17.73
CA TYR A 643 -31.28 -11.70 -17.50
C TYR A 643 -30.57 -12.74 -16.64
N VAL A 644 -31.24 -13.27 -15.61
CA VAL A 644 -30.66 -14.24 -14.66
C VAL A 644 -31.55 -15.48 -14.57
N ASP A 645 -30.94 -16.66 -14.63
CA ASP A 645 -31.56 -17.91 -14.23
C ASP A 645 -31.35 -18.10 -12.73
N TYR A 646 -32.42 -18.01 -11.93
CA TYR A 646 -32.29 -18.17 -10.48
C TYR A 646 -31.83 -19.56 -10.07
N LYS A 647 -32.15 -20.62 -10.85
CA LYS A 647 -31.80 -22.01 -10.50
C LYS A 647 -30.31 -22.25 -10.49
N THR A 648 -29.59 -21.52 -11.32
CA THR A 648 -28.13 -21.63 -11.45
C THR A 648 -27.41 -20.37 -10.95
N ASN A 649 -28.15 -19.30 -10.65
CA ASN A 649 -27.65 -17.95 -10.41
C ASN A 649 -26.68 -17.46 -11.50
N THR A 650 -26.96 -17.81 -12.77
CA THR A 650 -26.13 -17.43 -13.91
C THR A 650 -26.88 -16.55 -14.90
N LEU A 651 -26.14 -15.84 -15.74
CA LEU A 651 -26.73 -15.04 -16.81
C LEU A 651 -27.43 -15.91 -17.84
N GLN A 652 -28.62 -15.49 -18.27
CA GLN A 652 -29.39 -16.15 -19.32
C GLN A 652 -28.63 -16.13 -20.65
N ARG A 653 -28.33 -17.31 -21.20
CA ARG A 653 -27.78 -17.47 -22.56
C ARG A 653 -28.94 -17.70 -23.53
N SER A 654 -29.52 -16.61 -24.02
CA SER A 654 -30.63 -16.68 -24.97
C SER A 654 -30.34 -15.89 -26.24
N ASP A 655 -30.34 -16.60 -27.37
CA ASP A 655 -30.34 -15.99 -28.71
C ASP A 655 -31.68 -15.29 -29.00
N THR A 656 -32.76 -15.73 -28.35
CA THR A 656 -34.10 -15.13 -28.44
C THR A 656 -34.12 -13.74 -27.79
N TYR A 657 -33.45 -13.58 -26.64
CA TYR A 657 -33.41 -12.31 -25.89
C TYR A 657 -32.13 -11.50 -26.15
N LYS A 658 -31.10 -12.06 -26.81
CA LYS A 658 -29.82 -11.41 -27.16
C LYS A 658 -29.18 -10.66 -25.96
N VAL A 659 -29.13 -11.30 -24.79
CA VAL A 659 -28.66 -10.73 -23.50
C VAL A 659 -27.19 -11.10 -23.21
N TYR A 660 -26.47 -11.65 -24.20
CA TYR A 660 -25.13 -12.18 -24.01
C TYR A 660 -24.04 -11.17 -24.41
N GLY A 661 -23.84 -10.14 -23.59
CA GLY A 661 -22.80 -9.12 -23.75
C GLY A 661 -22.30 -8.59 -22.40
N PHE A 662 -21.09 -8.02 -22.35
CA PHE A 662 -20.49 -7.57 -21.09
C PHE A 662 -21.32 -6.50 -20.35
N GLU A 663 -22.22 -5.79 -21.03
CA GLU A 663 -23.09 -4.77 -20.42
C GLU A 663 -24.06 -5.34 -19.37
N TYR A 664 -24.40 -6.64 -19.46
CA TYR A 664 -25.26 -7.34 -18.50
C TYR A 664 -24.47 -8.23 -17.54
N ALA A 665 -23.15 -8.20 -17.58
CA ALA A 665 -22.31 -9.18 -16.90
C ALA A 665 -22.52 -9.19 -15.36
N CYS A 666 -22.87 -8.03 -14.79
CA CYS A 666 -23.09 -7.85 -13.36
C CYS A 666 -24.51 -8.19 -12.88
N PHE A 667 -25.43 -8.63 -13.75
CA PHE A 667 -26.82 -8.87 -13.34
C PHE A 667 -26.96 -10.00 -12.32
N SER A 668 -26.14 -11.05 -12.41
CA SER A 668 -26.17 -12.17 -11.45
C SER A 668 -25.68 -11.79 -10.04
N ARG A 669 -25.19 -10.57 -9.84
CA ARG A 669 -24.77 -10.03 -8.53
C ARG A 669 -25.90 -9.33 -7.80
N ASN A 670 -27.07 -9.30 -8.43
CA ASN A 670 -28.27 -8.63 -7.97
C ASN A 670 -29.41 -9.64 -7.94
N ARG A 671 -30.51 -9.29 -7.27
CA ARG A 671 -31.68 -10.17 -7.14
C ARG A 671 -32.96 -9.37 -6.99
N ASP A 672 -34.07 -10.05 -7.23
CA ASP A 672 -35.41 -9.58 -6.93
C ASP A 672 -35.64 -9.56 -5.41
N LEU A 673 -35.64 -8.37 -4.80
CA LEU A 673 -35.72 -8.17 -3.35
C LEU A 673 -37.16 -8.20 -2.83
N ASN A 674 -38.11 -7.82 -3.68
CA ASN A 674 -39.54 -7.76 -3.32
C ASN A 674 -40.36 -8.90 -3.93
N GLY A 675 -39.75 -9.70 -4.80
CA GLY A 675 -40.35 -10.86 -5.44
C GLY A 675 -41.32 -10.51 -6.56
N ASN A 676 -41.35 -9.29 -7.11
CA ASN A 676 -42.34 -8.90 -8.12
C ASN A 676 -42.02 -9.37 -9.55
N GLY A 677 -40.86 -10.00 -9.75
CA GLY A 677 -40.33 -10.49 -11.02
C GLY A 677 -39.75 -9.40 -11.92
N LYS A 678 -39.71 -8.15 -11.48
CA LYS A 678 -39.23 -6.96 -12.21
C LYS A 678 -37.97 -6.41 -11.56
N ILE A 679 -37.06 -5.88 -12.38
CA ILE A 679 -35.83 -5.22 -11.95
C ILE A 679 -36.18 -3.79 -11.53
N ASP A 680 -36.25 -3.58 -10.22
CA ASP A 680 -36.50 -2.26 -9.64
C ASP A 680 -35.19 -1.47 -9.47
N ALA A 681 -35.32 -0.14 -9.36
CA ALA A 681 -34.17 0.76 -9.30
C ALA A 681 -33.26 0.48 -8.10
N ASN A 682 -33.82 0.10 -6.95
CA ASN A 682 -33.09 -0.25 -5.72
C ASN A 682 -32.48 -1.67 -5.75
N GLU A 683 -32.86 -2.51 -6.72
CA GLU A 683 -32.36 -3.87 -6.86
C GLU A 683 -31.13 -3.96 -7.76
N PHE A 684 -30.97 -3.03 -8.70
CA PHE A 684 -29.78 -2.95 -9.55
C PHE A 684 -28.62 -2.24 -8.82
N ARG A 685 -27.99 -2.93 -7.86
CA ARG A 685 -26.93 -2.40 -6.98
C ARG A 685 -25.53 -2.54 -7.57
N TRP A 686 -25.23 -3.69 -8.18
CA TRP A 686 -23.95 -4.03 -8.79
C TRP A 686 -24.00 -3.90 -10.31
N TYR A 687 -23.06 -3.17 -10.89
CA TYR A 687 -23.09 -2.75 -12.30
C TYR A 687 -21.69 -2.66 -12.91
N LEU A 688 -21.66 -2.55 -14.25
CA LEU A 688 -20.41 -2.40 -15.01
C LEU A 688 -19.84 -0.97 -14.89
N PRO A 689 -18.59 -0.78 -14.43
CA PRO A 689 -17.98 0.53 -14.22
C PRO A 689 -17.94 1.40 -15.47
N ALA A 690 -17.98 2.72 -15.27
CA ALA A 690 -17.59 3.68 -16.31
C ALA A 690 -16.06 3.79 -16.43
N ILE A 691 -15.58 4.40 -17.50
CA ILE A 691 -14.14 4.43 -17.79
C ILE A 691 -13.31 5.16 -16.73
N ASN A 692 -13.82 6.26 -16.14
CA ASN A 692 -13.08 6.95 -15.07
C ASN A 692 -13.16 6.19 -13.74
N GLN A 693 -14.17 5.35 -13.52
CA GLN A 693 -14.15 4.42 -12.39
C GLN A 693 -13.01 3.41 -12.55
N TYR A 694 -12.79 2.86 -13.75
CA TYR A 694 -11.61 2.03 -14.04
C TYR A 694 -10.28 2.78 -13.93
N MET A 695 -10.21 4.03 -14.38
CA MET A 695 -9.01 4.87 -14.12
C MET A 695 -8.76 5.01 -12.62
N ALA A 696 -9.81 5.17 -11.82
CA ALA A 696 -9.71 5.24 -10.36
C ALA A 696 -9.24 3.91 -9.73
N PHE A 697 -9.56 2.74 -10.28
CA PHE A 697 -8.91 1.47 -9.86
C PHE A 697 -7.39 1.56 -9.99
N TYR A 698 -6.89 2.11 -11.10
CA TYR A 698 -5.45 2.24 -11.30
C TYR A 698 -4.82 3.28 -10.39
N LEU A 699 -5.49 4.42 -10.19
CA LEU A 699 -5.01 5.45 -9.27
C LEU A 699 -4.93 4.98 -7.83
N GLY A 700 -5.88 4.13 -7.42
CA GLY A 700 -5.97 3.59 -6.06
C GLY A 700 -5.48 2.15 -5.90
N ALA A 701 -4.77 1.60 -6.89
CA ALA A 701 -4.42 0.18 -6.93
C ALA A 701 -3.63 -0.26 -5.67
N ASP A 702 -2.85 0.65 -5.10
CA ASP A 702 -2.02 0.43 -3.92
C ASP A 702 -2.83 0.14 -2.65
N VAL A 703 -4.07 0.61 -2.56
CA VAL A 703 -4.97 0.31 -1.42
C VAL A 703 -5.69 -1.03 -1.60
N LEU A 704 -5.80 -1.51 -2.84
CA LEU A 704 -6.50 -2.74 -3.16
C LEU A 704 -5.61 -3.97 -2.91
N PRO A 705 -6.16 -5.06 -2.34
CA PRO A 705 -5.47 -6.35 -2.32
C PRO A 705 -5.11 -6.80 -3.74
N GLU A 706 -4.03 -7.57 -3.87
CA GLU A 706 -3.48 -7.98 -5.18
C GLU A 706 -4.51 -8.66 -6.09
N GLU A 707 -5.35 -9.53 -5.54
CA GLU A 707 -6.42 -10.22 -6.29
C GLU A 707 -7.48 -9.27 -6.88
N VAL A 708 -7.63 -8.08 -6.29
CA VAL A 708 -8.62 -7.06 -6.68
C VAL A 708 -8.05 -6.12 -7.75
N ARG A 709 -6.73 -6.02 -7.85
CA ARG A 709 -6.06 -5.15 -8.83
C ARG A 709 -6.34 -5.65 -10.25
N LEU A 710 -6.53 -4.70 -11.16
CA LEU A 710 -6.82 -5.01 -12.57
C LEU A 710 -5.56 -5.42 -13.36
N ALA A 711 -4.37 -5.05 -12.88
CA ALA A 711 -3.11 -5.29 -13.56
C ALA A 711 -2.16 -6.13 -12.71
N SER A 712 -1.47 -7.07 -13.34
CA SER A 712 -0.36 -7.77 -12.69
C SER A 712 0.87 -6.86 -12.64
N ALA A 713 1.49 -6.74 -11.45
CA ALA A 713 2.73 -5.99 -11.25
C ALA A 713 3.99 -6.77 -11.69
N ASP A 714 3.83 -8.03 -12.11
CA ASP A 714 4.92 -8.98 -12.36
C ASP A 714 5.18 -9.24 -13.86
N LYS A 715 4.20 -8.97 -14.73
CA LYS A 715 4.33 -9.17 -16.19
C LYS A 715 3.31 -8.34 -16.98
N PHE A 716 3.62 -8.06 -18.24
CA PHE A 716 2.61 -7.59 -19.20
C PHE A 716 1.64 -8.72 -19.55
N ASN A 717 0.33 -8.42 -19.55
CA ASN A 717 -0.72 -9.36 -19.91
C ASN A 717 -1.82 -8.69 -20.75
N ALA A 718 -1.89 -9.02 -22.03
CA ALA A 718 -2.88 -8.44 -22.95
C ALA A 718 -4.34 -8.82 -22.63
N GLU A 719 -4.57 -9.79 -21.74
CA GLU A 719 -5.91 -10.12 -21.27
C GLU A 719 -6.45 -9.10 -20.25
N GLU A 720 -5.60 -8.28 -19.62
CA GLU A 720 -5.97 -7.26 -18.63
C GLU A 720 -6.53 -5.98 -19.29
N MET A 721 -7.47 -6.18 -20.21
CA MET A 721 -8.15 -5.13 -20.98
C MET A 721 -9.66 -5.17 -20.69
N TYR A 722 -10.11 -4.33 -19.77
CA TYR A 722 -11.42 -4.41 -19.14
C TYR A 722 -12.49 -3.62 -19.90
N ALA A 723 -13.63 -4.26 -20.16
CA ALA A 723 -14.77 -3.62 -20.78
C ALA A 723 -15.45 -2.65 -19.81
N SER A 724 -15.70 -1.42 -20.27
CA SER A 724 -16.45 -0.40 -19.53
C SER A 724 -17.85 -0.20 -20.08
N SER A 725 -18.69 0.41 -19.25
CA SER A 725 -20.01 0.87 -19.67
C SER A 725 -19.96 2.16 -20.49
N THR A 726 -18.81 2.82 -20.64
CA THR A 726 -18.68 4.11 -21.34
C THR A 726 -18.55 3.92 -22.84
N LEU A 727 -19.24 4.76 -23.61
CA LEU A 727 -19.19 4.82 -25.06
C LEU A 727 -18.19 5.86 -25.58
N GLY A 728 -17.59 5.57 -26.73
CA GLY A 728 -16.86 6.48 -27.60
C GLY A 728 -17.64 6.76 -28.87
N LYS A 729 -17.62 8.02 -29.34
CA LYS A 729 -18.32 8.44 -30.55
C LYS A 729 -17.57 7.99 -31.80
N LYS A 730 -18.28 7.43 -32.78
CA LYS A 730 -17.79 7.31 -34.17
C LYS A 730 -18.36 8.43 -35.05
N GLN A 731 -17.73 8.60 -36.21
CA GLN A 731 -18.09 9.61 -37.21
C GLN A 731 -19.48 9.35 -37.86
N ASP A 732 -20.04 8.15 -37.72
CA ASP A 732 -21.28 7.68 -38.35
C ASP A 732 -22.48 7.56 -37.38
N TYR A 733 -22.45 8.28 -36.25
CA TYR A 733 -23.45 8.20 -35.16
C TYR A 733 -23.54 6.84 -34.44
N SER A 734 -22.70 5.86 -34.79
CA SER A 734 -22.52 4.66 -33.98
C SER A 734 -21.55 4.91 -32.81
N CYS A 735 -21.61 4.06 -31.80
CA CYS A 735 -20.74 4.15 -30.63
C CYS A 735 -20.00 2.82 -30.41
N ASP A 736 -18.72 2.89 -30.05
CA ASP A 736 -17.95 1.77 -29.53
C ASP A 736 -17.82 1.87 -28.02
N PHE A 737 -17.55 0.76 -27.35
CA PHE A 737 -17.26 0.79 -25.92
C PHE A 737 -15.80 1.13 -25.67
N LYS A 738 -15.55 1.98 -24.68
CA LYS A 738 -14.20 2.23 -24.19
C LYS A 738 -13.72 1.01 -23.39
N ILE A 739 -12.48 0.61 -23.65
CA ILE A 739 -11.78 -0.46 -22.92
C ILE A 739 -10.65 0.16 -22.12
N PHE A 740 -10.51 -0.25 -20.87
CA PHE A 740 -9.40 0.14 -20.01
C PHE A 740 -8.28 -0.90 -20.08
N TRP A 741 -7.09 -0.47 -20.47
CA TRP A 741 -5.92 -1.34 -20.64
C TRP A 741 -5.08 -1.27 -19.37
N ALA A 742 -5.48 -2.07 -18.37
CA ALA A 742 -4.81 -2.08 -17.08
C ALA A 742 -3.35 -2.57 -17.20
N CYS A 743 -3.06 -3.44 -18.18
CA CYS A 743 -1.71 -3.89 -18.49
C CYS A 743 -0.72 -2.77 -18.88
N GLU A 744 -1.22 -1.61 -19.31
CA GLU A 744 -0.41 -0.42 -19.62
C GLU A 744 -0.57 0.68 -18.54
N GLY A 745 -1.15 0.34 -17.39
CA GLY A 745 -1.49 1.27 -16.33
C GLY A 745 -2.82 1.98 -16.57
N SER A 746 -2.87 2.93 -17.50
CA SER A 746 -4.05 3.81 -17.70
C SER A 746 -4.43 4.06 -19.16
N SER A 747 -4.00 3.20 -20.08
CA SER A 747 -4.36 3.31 -21.49
C SER A 747 -5.84 3.02 -21.73
N ILE A 748 -6.41 3.70 -22.73
CA ILE A 748 -7.81 3.53 -23.15
C ILE A 748 -7.81 3.18 -24.63
N GLY A 749 -8.59 2.17 -24.98
CA GLY A 749 -8.88 1.82 -26.38
C GLY A 749 -10.37 1.71 -26.63
N PHE A 750 -10.71 1.26 -27.84
CA PHE A 750 -12.10 0.99 -28.24
C PHE A 750 -12.29 -0.48 -28.57
N PHE A 751 -13.47 -0.99 -28.25
CA PHE A 751 -13.91 -2.30 -28.70
C PHE A 751 -14.97 -2.12 -29.77
N ALA A 752 -14.55 -2.28 -31.03
CA ALA A 752 -15.41 -2.11 -32.19
C ALA A 752 -16.25 -3.36 -32.46
N GLY A 753 -17.57 -3.19 -32.59
CA GLY A 753 -18.47 -4.23 -33.05
C GLY A 753 -18.41 -4.39 -34.57
N GLY A 754 -17.75 -5.44 -35.07
CA GLY A 754 -17.85 -5.89 -36.45
C GLY A 754 -18.84 -7.04 -36.60
N TYR A 755 -19.65 -7.03 -37.66
CA TYR A 755 -20.67 -8.06 -37.93
C TYR A 755 -20.09 -9.42 -38.40
N THR A 756 -18.77 -9.58 -38.46
CA THR A 756 -18.13 -10.79 -39.02
C THR A 756 -16.85 -11.15 -38.27
N GLY A 757 -16.89 -12.21 -37.45
CA GLY A 757 -15.70 -12.88 -36.91
C GLY A 757 -15.46 -12.69 -35.41
N SER A 758 -14.99 -13.76 -34.78
CA SER A 758 -14.72 -13.93 -33.34
C SER A 758 -13.86 -12.80 -32.74
N TYR A 759 -14.48 -11.72 -32.23
CA TYR A 759 -13.78 -10.77 -31.36
C TYR A 759 -13.38 -11.46 -30.05
N PRO A 760 -12.18 -11.17 -29.50
CA PRO A 760 -11.79 -11.73 -28.22
C PRO A 760 -12.73 -11.19 -27.13
N LYS A 761 -13.34 -12.11 -26.38
CA LYS A 761 -14.09 -11.80 -25.16
C LYS A 761 -13.19 -10.98 -24.21
N LYS A 762 -13.76 -10.01 -23.51
CA LYS A 762 -13.04 -9.12 -22.59
C LYS A 762 -13.41 -9.41 -21.14
N PRO A 763 -12.46 -9.27 -20.19
CA PRO A 763 -12.79 -9.28 -18.78
C PRO A 763 -13.60 -8.03 -18.41
N TYR A 764 -14.20 -8.10 -17.23
CA TYR A 764 -14.94 -7.03 -16.59
C TYR A 764 -14.79 -7.15 -15.07
N ARG A 765 -15.14 -6.08 -14.37
CA ARG A 765 -15.24 -6.03 -12.91
C ARG A 765 -16.55 -5.35 -12.54
N CYS A 766 -17.25 -5.82 -11.52
CA CYS A 766 -18.49 -5.19 -11.05
C CYS A 766 -18.22 -4.25 -9.87
N VAL A 767 -18.99 -3.16 -9.81
CA VAL A 767 -18.95 -2.17 -8.74
C VAL A 767 -20.35 -1.79 -8.28
N ARG A 768 -20.45 -1.23 -7.07
CA ARG A 768 -21.68 -0.64 -6.51
C ARG A 768 -21.40 0.72 -5.86
N ASN A 769 -22.40 1.59 -5.80
CA ASN A 769 -22.32 2.82 -5.02
C ASN A 769 -22.39 2.51 -3.52
N LEU A 770 -21.66 3.25 -2.70
CA LEU A 770 -21.53 2.97 -1.27
C LEU A 770 -22.56 3.70 -0.42
N ARG A 771 -22.84 5.00 -0.64
CA ARG A 771 -23.82 5.72 0.20
C ARG A 771 -25.23 5.68 -0.37
N SER A 772 -25.38 6.09 -1.63
CA SER A 772 -26.66 6.13 -2.33
C SER A 772 -26.58 5.27 -3.57
N VAL A 773 -27.27 4.12 -3.55
CA VAL A 773 -27.30 3.17 -4.66
C VAL A 773 -27.76 3.85 -5.95
N GLN A 774 -28.73 4.75 -5.85
CA GLN A 774 -29.32 5.43 -7.01
C GLN A 774 -28.71 6.81 -7.26
N GLY A 775 -27.91 7.33 -6.34
CA GLY A 775 -27.29 8.65 -6.44
C GLY A 775 -26.13 8.71 -7.45
N ASP A 776 -25.72 9.94 -7.76
CA ASP A 776 -24.50 10.17 -8.53
C ASP A 776 -23.26 9.75 -7.73
N VAL A 777 -22.22 9.36 -8.46
CA VAL A 777 -20.92 8.99 -7.91
C VAL A 777 -20.06 10.25 -7.86
N ASP A 778 -19.50 10.54 -6.70
CA ASP A 778 -18.49 11.59 -6.53
C ASP A 778 -17.16 11.14 -7.13
N ASP A 779 -16.50 12.01 -7.89
CA ASP A 779 -15.20 11.72 -8.49
C ASP A 779 -14.09 11.63 -7.42
N ILE A 780 -13.03 10.86 -7.69
CA ILE A 780 -11.84 10.83 -6.83
C ILE A 780 -10.99 12.10 -6.95
N VAL A 781 -11.21 12.87 -8.03
CA VAL A 781 -10.52 14.14 -8.32
C VAL A 781 -11.44 15.33 -8.00
N VAL A 782 -10.89 16.34 -7.31
CA VAL A 782 -11.55 17.61 -6.99
C VAL A 782 -10.85 18.73 -7.76
N PRO A 783 -11.33 19.10 -8.96
CA PRO A 783 -10.70 20.11 -9.79
C PRO A 783 -11.03 21.55 -9.35
N LYS A 784 -10.10 22.50 -9.53
CA LYS A 784 -10.29 23.92 -9.18
C LYS A 784 -9.57 24.88 -10.14
N GLY A 785 -10.19 26.03 -10.37
CA GLY A 785 -9.61 27.11 -11.17
C GLY A 785 -9.58 26.82 -12.68
N MET A 786 -8.88 27.67 -13.43
CA MET A 786 -8.60 27.46 -14.85
C MET A 786 -7.28 28.14 -15.20
N LEU A 787 -6.55 27.59 -16.17
CA LEU A 787 -5.34 28.23 -16.63
C LEU A 787 -5.63 29.56 -17.33
N SER A 788 -4.73 30.52 -17.16
CA SER A 788 -4.70 31.75 -17.96
C SER A 788 -4.19 31.46 -19.37
N GLY A 789 -4.62 32.24 -20.36
CA GLY A 789 -4.07 32.19 -21.73
C GLY A 789 -5.14 31.98 -22.79
N THR A 790 -4.86 31.10 -23.75
CA THR A 790 -5.76 30.77 -24.86
C THR A 790 -7.03 30.07 -24.36
N ASP A 791 -8.09 30.05 -25.17
CA ASP A 791 -9.32 29.32 -24.79
C ASP A 791 -9.08 27.81 -24.62
N TYR A 792 -8.11 27.27 -25.36
CA TYR A 792 -7.62 25.91 -25.16
C TYR A 792 -7.02 25.70 -23.76
N GLU A 793 -6.23 26.65 -23.25
CA GLU A 793 -5.68 26.57 -21.89
C GLU A 793 -6.76 26.77 -20.82
N LYS A 794 -7.70 27.69 -21.02
CA LYS A 794 -8.83 27.91 -20.09
C LYS A 794 -9.73 26.69 -19.90
N ASN A 795 -9.71 25.74 -20.84
CA ASN A 795 -10.42 24.46 -20.70
C ASN A 795 -9.66 23.43 -19.83
N THR A 796 -8.47 23.77 -19.33
CA THR A 796 -7.68 22.96 -18.39
C THR A 796 -7.84 23.54 -16.98
N TYR A 797 -8.07 22.68 -15.98
CA TYR A 797 -8.07 23.11 -14.59
C TYR A 797 -6.66 23.49 -14.13
N GLU A 798 -6.56 24.53 -13.29
CA GLU A 798 -5.27 24.98 -12.74
C GLU A 798 -4.80 24.05 -11.61
N TYR A 799 -5.72 23.57 -10.78
CA TYR A 799 -5.44 22.66 -9.69
C TYR A 799 -6.30 21.40 -9.79
N LEU A 800 -5.69 20.26 -9.51
CA LEU A 800 -6.35 18.96 -9.39
C LEU A 800 -5.97 18.39 -8.03
N TYR A 801 -6.95 18.30 -7.12
CA TYR A 801 -6.75 17.72 -5.78
C TYR A 801 -7.30 16.29 -5.74
N PHE A 802 -6.72 15.44 -4.91
CA PHE A 802 -7.09 14.02 -4.82
C PHE A 802 -7.76 13.70 -3.48
N ASP A 803 -8.57 14.62 -2.94
CA ASP A 803 -9.12 14.52 -1.59
C ASP A 803 -9.88 13.23 -1.33
N ASN A 804 -10.60 12.78 -2.35
CA ASN A 804 -11.50 11.64 -2.29
C ASN A 804 -10.76 10.32 -2.52
N LEU A 805 -9.52 10.35 -3.00
CA LEU A 805 -8.65 9.18 -3.11
C LEU A 805 -8.04 8.85 -1.74
N ASN A 806 -8.00 7.57 -1.41
CA ASN A 806 -7.39 7.08 -0.17
C ASN A 806 -5.92 7.49 -0.07
N SER A 807 -5.54 8.05 1.08
CA SER A 807 -4.20 8.57 1.33
C SER A 807 -3.07 7.54 1.15
N ALA A 808 -3.33 6.25 1.38
CA ALA A 808 -2.33 5.20 1.15
C ALA A 808 -2.04 4.90 -0.33
N SER A 809 -2.85 5.41 -1.26
CA SER A 809 -2.56 5.39 -2.71
C SER A 809 -1.84 6.64 -3.20
N LYS A 810 -1.58 7.60 -2.32
CA LYS A 810 -0.85 8.83 -2.62
C LYS A 810 0.60 8.67 -2.22
N ARG A 811 1.47 9.41 -2.90
CA ARG A 811 2.84 9.67 -2.45
C ARG A 811 2.91 11.03 -1.75
N LYS A 812 3.97 11.22 -0.99
CA LYS A 812 4.32 12.53 -0.46
C LYS A 812 4.74 13.49 -1.57
N GLY A 813 4.54 14.79 -1.33
CA GLY A 813 4.92 15.83 -2.28
C GLY A 813 6.44 15.89 -2.49
N VAL A 814 6.87 16.14 -3.72
CA VAL A 814 8.29 16.33 -4.07
C VAL A 814 8.57 17.79 -4.42
N SER A 815 9.77 18.26 -4.08
CA SER A 815 10.26 19.61 -4.38
C SER A 815 11.13 19.68 -5.65
N ASN A 816 11.44 18.52 -6.25
CA ASN A 816 12.27 18.35 -7.45
C ASN A 816 11.63 17.31 -8.38
N GLU A 817 12.27 17.02 -9.52
CA GLU A 817 11.82 15.93 -10.40
C GLU A 817 11.83 14.56 -9.71
N LEU A 818 10.93 13.70 -10.16
CA LEU A 818 10.85 12.31 -9.72
C LEU A 818 12.11 11.54 -10.14
N SER A 819 12.49 10.53 -9.35
CA SER A 819 13.63 9.65 -9.65
C SER A 819 13.65 9.20 -11.10
N TYR A 820 14.79 9.35 -11.77
CA TYR A 820 14.95 8.92 -13.16
C TYR A 820 14.75 7.40 -13.29
N GLY A 821 14.03 6.98 -14.32
CA GLY A 821 13.81 5.57 -14.63
C GLY A 821 12.68 4.90 -13.83
N HIS A 822 11.94 5.66 -13.00
CA HIS A 822 10.76 5.12 -12.34
C HIS A 822 9.73 4.63 -13.35
N THR A 823 9.03 3.57 -12.95
CA THR A 823 8.06 2.85 -13.76
C THR A 823 6.64 3.11 -13.30
N ASN A 824 5.67 2.64 -14.07
CA ASN A 824 4.25 2.80 -13.78
C ASN A 824 3.76 2.08 -12.50
N PHE A 825 4.58 1.21 -11.90
CA PHE A 825 4.28 0.52 -10.64
C PHE A 825 5.08 1.02 -9.44
N ASP A 826 5.97 1.99 -9.65
CA ASP A 826 6.78 2.56 -8.57
C ASP A 826 6.01 3.66 -7.83
N GLU A 827 6.46 3.97 -6.61
CA GLU A 827 5.81 4.98 -5.75
C GLU A 827 5.81 6.37 -6.40
N GLU A 828 6.83 6.72 -7.17
CA GLU A 828 6.94 7.96 -7.95
C GLU A 828 5.75 8.17 -8.89
N ASN A 829 5.14 7.09 -9.38
CA ASN A 829 3.98 7.17 -10.27
C ASN A 829 2.66 7.40 -9.52
N ARG A 830 2.63 7.34 -8.19
CA ARG A 830 1.46 7.74 -7.39
C ARG A 830 1.21 9.24 -7.51
N VAL A 831 -0.03 9.67 -7.26
CA VAL A 831 -0.36 11.10 -7.20
C VAL A 831 0.00 11.67 -5.82
N SER A 832 0.29 12.96 -5.72
CA SER A 832 0.41 13.69 -4.45
C SER A 832 -0.96 14.09 -3.91
N ASP A 833 -1.05 14.95 -2.88
CA ASP A 833 -2.34 15.48 -2.40
C ASP A 833 -3.05 16.35 -3.45
N GLY A 834 -2.27 17.00 -4.31
CA GLY A 834 -2.76 17.73 -5.45
C GLY A 834 -1.62 18.22 -6.33
N ILE A 835 -1.96 18.57 -7.56
CA ILE A 835 -1.04 19.16 -8.52
C ILE A 835 -1.56 20.50 -9.04
N GLN A 836 -0.65 21.46 -9.18
CA GLN A 836 -0.84 22.63 -10.02
C GLN A 836 -0.36 22.29 -11.43
N VAL A 837 -1.14 22.66 -12.45
CA VAL A 837 -0.87 22.36 -13.87
C VAL A 837 -0.34 23.60 -14.60
N GLY A 838 0.66 23.42 -15.45
CA GLY A 838 1.21 24.45 -16.33
C GLY A 838 0.63 24.39 -17.75
N THR A 839 0.89 25.44 -18.54
CA THR A 839 0.51 25.49 -19.97
C THR A 839 1.32 24.49 -20.81
N VAL A 840 0.84 24.18 -22.02
CA VAL A 840 1.58 23.30 -22.94
C VAL A 840 2.86 23.96 -23.42
N ASN A 841 3.95 23.19 -23.44
CA ASN A 841 5.22 23.56 -24.03
C ASN A 841 5.52 22.63 -25.21
N GLN A 842 5.98 23.20 -26.33
CA GLN A 842 6.41 22.47 -27.53
C GLN A 842 7.88 22.79 -27.84
N PRO A 843 8.83 22.08 -27.21
CA PRO A 843 10.24 22.32 -27.45
C PRO A 843 10.67 21.78 -28.82
N ASN A 844 11.59 22.50 -29.49
CA ASN A 844 12.29 21.95 -30.65
C ASN A 844 13.46 21.08 -30.20
N GLY A 845 13.44 19.79 -30.54
CA GLY A 845 14.59 18.88 -30.36
C GLY A 845 14.79 18.31 -28.94
N LEU A 846 13.88 18.55 -28.00
CA LEU A 846 13.92 17.91 -26.68
C LEU A 846 13.30 16.51 -26.77
N THR A 847 14.15 15.49 -26.72
CA THR A 847 13.71 14.09 -26.74
C THR A 847 13.07 13.67 -25.42
N ALA A 848 12.20 12.65 -25.42
CA ALA A 848 11.62 12.11 -24.20
C ALA A 848 12.69 11.67 -23.17
N LEU A 849 13.78 11.05 -23.63
CA LEU A 849 14.92 10.69 -22.78
C LEU A 849 15.53 11.93 -22.10
N ASN A 850 15.84 12.97 -22.87
CA ASN A 850 16.45 14.19 -22.32
C ASN A 850 15.49 14.92 -21.38
N ALA A 851 14.19 14.96 -21.72
CA ALA A 851 13.17 15.58 -20.89
C ALA A 851 13.08 14.92 -19.50
N THR A 852 13.21 13.59 -19.43
CA THR A 852 13.20 12.88 -18.14
C THR A 852 14.53 12.96 -17.37
N LEU A 853 15.65 13.19 -18.05
CA LEU A 853 16.97 13.32 -17.42
C LEU A 853 17.26 14.72 -16.85
N THR A 854 16.80 15.79 -17.50
CA THR A 854 17.28 17.17 -17.22
C THR A 854 16.22 18.12 -16.66
N ASN A 855 15.02 17.62 -16.33
CA ASN A 855 13.86 18.40 -15.88
C ASN A 855 13.62 19.71 -16.68
N PRO A 856 12.92 19.68 -17.83
CA PRO A 856 12.70 20.85 -18.66
C PRO A 856 11.81 21.92 -18.00
N CYS A 857 11.18 21.60 -16.87
CA CYS A 857 10.28 22.49 -16.14
C CYS A 857 11.00 23.38 -15.12
N ALA A 858 12.31 23.19 -14.90
CA ALA A 858 13.09 23.93 -13.90
C ALA A 858 13.04 25.47 -14.08
N SER A 859 12.87 25.95 -15.32
CA SER A 859 12.75 27.38 -15.62
C SER A 859 11.50 28.07 -15.03
N LEU A 860 10.48 27.29 -14.66
CA LEU A 860 9.27 27.79 -14.00
C LEU A 860 9.46 28.01 -12.49
N GLY A 861 10.62 27.64 -11.95
CA GLY A 861 11.00 27.78 -10.55
C GLY A 861 10.93 26.47 -9.76
N PRO A 862 11.26 26.51 -8.45
CA PRO A 862 11.35 25.31 -7.61
C PRO A 862 10.04 24.51 -7.54
N GLY A 863 10.16 23.17 -7.61
CA GLY A 863 9.04 22.22 -7.55
C GLY A 863 8.36 21.90 -8.88
N TRP A 864 8.65 22.64 -9.96
CA TRP A 864 8.09 22.33 -11.28
C TRP A 864 8.84 21.18 -11.94
N ARG A 865 8.07 20.19 -12.42
CA ARG A 865 8.58 18.96 -13.04
C ARG A 865 7.61 18.44 -14.11
N LEU A 866 8.02 17.42 -14.87
CA LEU A 866 7.09 16.67 -15.70
C LEU A 866 6.09 15.88 -14.82
N PRO A 867 4.84 15.70 -15.29
CA PRO A 867 3.90 14.79 -14.64
C PRO A 867 4.36 13.35 -14.78
N ASN A 868 3.98 12.50 -13.82
CA ASN A 868 4.02 11.05 -14.00
C ASN A 868 2.80 10.57 -14.83
N GLN A 869 2.70 9.27 -15.09
CA GLN A 869 1.62 8.71 -15.91
C GLN A 869 0.23 8.92 -15.27
N ARG A 870 0.09 8.70 -13.95
CA ARG A 870 -1.19 8.89 -13.25
C ARG A 870 -1.65 10.34 -13.29
N GLU A 871 -0.75 11.28 -13.01
CA GLU A 871 -1.00 12.72 -13.08
C GLU A 871 -1.40 13.14 -14.51
N LEU A 872 -0.66 12.70 -15.52
CA LEU A 872 -0.99 13.00 -16.92
C LEU A 872 -2.36 12.43 -17.30
N THR A 873 -2.66 11.20 -16.89
CA THR A 873 -3.96 10.54 -17.12
C THR A 873 -5.12 11.40 -16.62
N ILE A 874 -4.97 12.02 -15.45
CA ILE A 874 -6.00 12.88 -14.88
C ILE A 874 -6.12 14.21 -15.63
N ILE A 875 -4.99 14.86 -15.94
CA ILE A 875 -4.95 16.09 -16.72
C ILE A 875 -5.69 15.91 -18.06
N VAL A 876 -5.51 14.76 -18.73
CA VAL A 876 -6.10 14.53 -20.05
C VAL A 876 -7.56 14.09 -20.03
N SER A 877 -8.03 13.52 -18.92
CA SER A 877 -9.41 13.01 -18.77
C SER A 877 -10.35 13.96 -18.03
N HIS A 878 -9.83 14.94 -17.30
CA HIS A 878 -10.61 15.88 -16.48
C HIS A 878 -10.47 17.31 -17.01
N ARG A 879 -11.05 17.59 -18.18
CA ARG A 879 -11.11 18.95 -18.74
C ARG A 879 -12.42 19.64 -18.42
N ARG A 880 -12.40 20.97 -18.38
CA ARG A 880 -13.56 21.83 -18.06
C ARG A 880 -14.67 21.79 -19.11
N ASP A 881 -14.30 21.48 -20.35
CA ASP A 881 -15.22 21.35 -21.47
C ASP A 881 -15.87 19.95 -21.56
N ASN A 882 -15.64 19.10 -20.56
CA ASN A 882 -16.06 17.69 -20.53
C ASN A 882 -15.51 16.87 -21.71
N GLY A 883 -14.45 17.39 -22.37
CA GLY A 883 -13.69 16.71 -23.41
C GLY A 883 -12.45 16.00 -22.85
N MET A 884 -11.66 15.44 -23.76
CA MET A 884 -10.31 14.96 -23.47
C MET A 884 -9.26 15.90 -24.07
N GLU A 885 -8.02 15.79 -23.62
CA GLU A 885 -6.91 16.61 -24.13
C GLU A 885 -6.75 16.48 -25.65
N GLY A 886 -6.63 17.62 -26.32
CA GLY A 886 -6.57 17.73 -27.77
C GLY A 886 -5.15 17.69 -28.33
N THR A 887 -4.12 17.76 -27.48
CA THR A 887 -2.70 17.71 -27.88
C THR A 887 -2.00 16.44 -27.40
N TYR A 888 -0.86 16.12 -28.00
CA TYR A 888 0.05 15.07 -27.52
C TYR A 888 0.79 15.56 -26.27
N LEU A 889 0.96 14.74 -25.25
CA LEU A 889 1.71 15.11 -24.04
C LEU A 889 2.62 13.97 -23.54
N LEU A 890 3.88 14.25 -23.24
CA LEU A 890 4.79 13.27 -22.61
C LEU A 890 4.71 13.31 -21.07
N CYS A 891 5.11 12.22 -20.41
CA CYS A 891 5.27 12.16 -18.96
C CYS A 891 6.63 11.55 -18.57
N SER A 892 7.01 11.65 -17.30
CA SER A 892 8.31 11.16 -16.81
C SER A 892 8.41 9.63 -16.64
N THR A 893 7.28 8.93 -16.71
CA THR A 893 7.17 7.52 -16.31
C THR A 893 7.54 6.56 -17.44
N GLN A 894 8.31 5.53 -17.09
CA GLN A 894 8.62 4.43 -18.00
C GLN A 894 7.69 3.23 -17.79
N SER A 895 7.58 2.37 -18.80
CA SER A 895 6.90 1.08 -18.66
C SER A 895 7.83 0.07 -18.02
N LYS A 896 7.37 -0.57 -16.94
CA LYS A 896 8.08 -1.69 -16.31
C LYS A 896 8.21 -2.88 -17.27
N TYR A 897 7.18 -3.09 -18.09
CA TYR A 897 7.10 -4.20 -19.03
C TYR A 897 6.81 -3.67 -20.44
N PRO A 898 7.85 -3.24 -21.18
CA PRO A 898 7.66 -2.91 -22.58
C PRO A 898 7.17 -4.14 -23.34
N PRO A 899 6.25 -3.98 -24.31
CA PRO A 899 5.66 -5.10 -25.03
C PRO A 899 6.75 -5.86 -25.81
N ALA A 900 7.15 -7.02 -25.27
CA ALA A 900 8.03 -7.94 -25.97
C ALA A 900 7.21 -8.69 -27.04
N GLY A 901 7.45 -8.40 -28.33
CA GLY A 901 6.94 -9.26 -29.41
C GLY A 901 5.91 -8.67 -30.38
N TYR A 902 5.87 -7.36 -30.63
CA TYR A 902 5.25 -6.90 -31.87
C TYR A 902 6.12 -7.31 -33.07
N PRO A 903 5.58 -8.03 -34.08
CA PRO A 903 6.36 -8.69 -35.13
C PRO A 903 6.85 -7.75 -36.25
N SER A 904 7.32 -6.56 -35.90
CA SER A 904 7.98 -5.65 -36.84
C SER A 904 9.18 -4.99 -36.15
N ASP A 905 10.36 -5.26 -36.67
CA ASP A 905 11.65 -4.65 -36.34
C ASP A 905 11.49 -3.13 -36.08
N ASN A 906 11.99 -2.65 -34.93
CA ASN A 906 11.95 -1.28 -34.35
C ASN A 906 10.92 -0.97 -33.22
N GLN A 907 10.17 -1.93 -32.65
CA GLN A 907 9.26 -1.63 -31.52
C GLN A 907 9.84 -1.87 -30.11
N SER A 908 11.04 -2.45 -29.98
CA SER A 908 11.70 -2.76 -28.69
C SER A 908 12.10 -1.55 -27.85
N ASP A 909 12.06 -0.34 -28.42
CA ASP A 909 12.62 0.86 -27.78
C ASP A 909 11.55 1.78 -27.19
N ARG A 910 10.26 1.45 -27.30
CA ARG A 910 9.20 2.25 -26.66
C ARG A 910 9.20 1.94 -25.17
N ILE A 911 9.62 2.91 -24.36
CA ILE A 911 9.70 2.73 -22.90
C ILE A 911 9.02 3.86 -22.13
N TYR A 912 8.76 5.02 -22.73
CA TYR A 912 8.16 6.16 -22.03
C TYR A 912 6.66 6.22 -22.25
N PHE A 913 5.85 6.49 -21.22
CA PHE A 913 4.44 6.76 -21.42
C PHE A 913 4.19 8.18 -21.94
N GLY A 914 3.17 8.32 -22.79
CA GLY A 914 2.69 9.60 -23.30
C GLY A 914 1.25 9.51 -23.77
N TYR A 915 0.58 10.64 -23.79
CA TYR A 915 -0.80 10.77 -24.24
C TYR A 915 -0.85 11.11 -25.72
N ARG A 916 -1.52 10.26 -26.51
CA ARG A 916 -1.82 10.48 -27.91
C ARG A 916 -3.22 11.06 -28.06
N SER A 917 -3.28 12.29 -28.56
CA SER A 917 -4.50 12.82 -29.16
C SER A 917 -4.70 12.22 -30.56
N GLY A 918 -5.92 11.84 -30.91
CA GLY A 918 -6.26 11.23 -32.19
C GLY A 918 -7.43 11.90 -32.90
N ASN A 919 -7.45 11.78 -34.22
CA ASN A 919 -8.60 12.15 -35.04
C ASN A 919 -9.77 11.20 -34.75
N ASN A 920 -11.01 11.68 -34.87
CA ASN A 920 -12.24 10.89 -34.65
C ASN A 920 -12.45 10.33 -33.23
N GLY A 921 -11.73 10.84 -32.23
CA GLY A 921 -11.93 10.44 -30.84
C GLY A 921 -11.00 9.34 -30.33
N ASP A 922 -9.94 9.00 -31.09
CA ASP A 922 -8.91 8.03 -30.70
C ASP A 922 -7.92 8.62 -29.68
N TYR A 923 -8.33 8.68 -28.41
CA TYR A 923 -7.49 9.18 -27.31
C TYR A 923 -6.96 8.03 -26.47
N ALA A 924 -5.64 7.96 -26.30
CA ALA A 924 -5.01 6.89 -25.54
C ALA A 924 -3.74 7.36 -24.85
N MET A 925 -3.55 6.95 -23.59
CA MET A 925 -2.19 6.76 -23.08
C MET A 925 -1.54 5.64 -23.91
N THR A 926 -0.27 5.81 -24.24
CA THR A 926 0.48 4.85 -25.05
C THR A 926 1.97 4.96 -24.76
N MET A 927 2.76 4.02 -25.26
CA MET A 927 4.20 3.98 -25.08
C MET A 927 4.93 4.61 -26.28
N TRP A 928 5.93 5.44 -26.02
CA TRP A 928 6.65 6.29 -26.96
C TRP A 928 8.15 6.04 -26.97
N PHE A 929 8.78 6.44 -28.08
CA PHE A 929 10.21 6.28 -28.31
C PHE A 929 11.05 7.32 -27.55
N PRO A 930 12.22 6.93 -27.01
CA PRO A 930 13.13 7.80 -26.26
C PRO A 930 13.60 9.03 -27.04
N TYR A 931 13.80 8.88 -28.35
CA TYR A 931 14.48 9.88 -29.20
C TYR A 931 13.53 10.83 -29.93
N ASN A 932 12.22 10.71 -29.73
CA ASN A 932 11.24 11.59 -30.34
C ASN A 932 10.95 12.80 -29.44
N SER A 933 10.67 13.94 -30.09
CA SER A 933 10.27 15.18 -29.43
C SER A 933 8.75 15.26 -29.36
N TYR A 934 8.22 15.52 -28.17
CA TYR A 934 6.78 15.63 -27.92
C TYR A 934 6.47 16.86 -27.05
N PRO A 935 5.26 17.44 -27.16
CA PRO A 935 4.83 18.46 -26.22
C PRO A 935 4.74 17.90 -24.79
N TYR A 936 4.78 18.80 -23.81
CA TYR A 936 4.58 18.45 -22.40
C TYR A 936 3.89 19.58 -21.64
N ARG A 937 3.31 19.25 -20.50
CA ARG A 937 2.90 20.20 -19.47
C ARG A 937 3.81 20.00 -18.26
N CYS A 938 4.05 21.05 -17.51
CA CYS A 938 4.70 20.96 -16.21
C CYS A 938 3.65 20.83 -15.12
N VAL A 939 4.00 20.18 -14.02
CA VAL A 939 3.20 20.13 -12.81
C VAL A 939 4.06 20.49 -11.60
N LYS A 940 3.41 20.94 -10.55
CA LYS A 940 4.01 21.19 -9.23
C LYS A 940 3.12 20.58 -8.16
N ASP A 941 3.71 19.82 -7.24
CA ASP A 941 2.96 19.29 -6.10
C ASP A 941 2.49 20.44 -5.21
N VAL A 942 1.23 20.38 -4.79
CA VAL A 942 0.63 21.34 -3.88
C VAL A 942 0.02 20.61 -2.70
N LYS A 943 0.22 21.17 -1.50
CA LYS A 943 -0.49 20.73 -0.30
C LYS A 943 -1.89 21.32 -0.31
N ARG A 944 -2.84 20.63 0.33
CA ARG A 944 -4.20 21.12 0.50
C ARG A 944 -4.43 21.68 1.90
#